data_AF-A0A3M6ZC24-F1
#
_entry.id   AF-A0A3M6ZC24-F1
#
_cell.length_a   1.000
_cell.length_b   1.000
_cell.length_c   1.000
_cell.angle_alpha   90.00
_cell.angle_beta   90.00
_cell.angle_gamma   90.00
#
_symmetry.space_group_name_H-M   'P 1'
#
loop_
_entity.id
_entity.type
_entity.pdbx_description
1 polymer ?
#
loop_
_entity_poly.entity_id
_entity_poly.type
_entity_poly.pdbx_seq_one_letter_code
_entity_poly.pdbx_strand_id
1 'polypeptide(L)'
;MGGESNWVMVPQMSAKYPQHASGPVGKQIHHIYRDRLKQFTSNGQYKEQSLMSKLYDGRLAGEPHVKLSVWDAPDLSRPTFKEATNKANEYRPTKKGEAFGPSWSTHWFKVQFTLPYEWIYKPQIELHWDSHSEAMVWTEDGKPLQGLTGNGERTEWVVPKEYRDYNKEHTIYIEMAANGMFGVPTGGDPIQPPDPNRYFPLTEADLVSVNLDARALYYDFWIIGDGAREFPDDSWQEHQALQVCNEIMDCFIAGEGSRSCIQDCRKIAKKYLGDKVDSEDVYKTETDAIVNAIGNCHIDTCWLWPWAETKRKIARSWSNQCDLLDRYPEHRFVASQAQQYKWLEQLYPYAFDRVKSHVKKGNFQPIGGSWVEHDTNMPSGESLVRQFLYGQRYFESRFGERCRTFWLPDTFGYSTQLPQICRLAGMNRFFTQKLSWNNINNFPHTTFNWVSLDGSQVICHMAPCETYTADAHFGDVKRSVTQHKSMDQDTTSLLPFGKGDGGGGPTFEQLEKLRRCRGLSDTVGLLPPAKIPESVDAFFDRLEHRAATGDTQLVTWYGELYLELHRGCYTTQANNKRNNRKAEILLHDIEYLATLATIQGDQGYKYPKEDIDFMWENVLLCQFHDCLPGSAIEMCYRDSDEAYAKVFTMGKKLLKNALGALGFDDGATGLKVATDVVVQTLGWKRGEDVSRSIQTQSRPAVTVKQTGDDVYVLQNEQLKVEVSSGVITSLYDLKAKREVLPKGGKANQLVVFDDKPLYWQAWDVEVYHLNSRKELEASSPSKITEQSAHRVAITTSYKISEKSSVKTTVSLSASYDSSKPSLVETEAEVDWHETMKFLKVEFPTTIMNTEASYETQYGIIRRPTHYNTDWDMAKFEVVCHKWADLSEHGYGVSVLNDSKYGFATAGKMMRLSLLRAPKAPDAHADMGKHHIKWAVMPHSGGLDERTVRAGYEFNYPMRVHKHPEPTKVEELMSAFKLTDDSSPSLVVDTVKRGEDDEDASNRDMPPKKGRHVIVRVYDSLGGLSRGTIKMGPVKVKKAWKCNVLEDALEEMKIGDEGLDIELRAFEVASYKLLLA
;
A
#
# COMPACT_ATOMS: atom_id res chain seq x y z
N MET A 1 74.16 5.73 60.89
CA MET A 1 74.46 4.81 59.77
C MET A 1 73.17 4.10 59.39
N GLY A 2 72.89 4.02 58.08
CA GLY A 2 71.81 3.24 57.44
C GLY A 2 70.48 4.02 57.34
N GLY A 3 69.90 4.32 56.17
CA GLY A 3 70.19 3.89 54.80
C GLY A 3 68.85 3.71 54.07
N GLU A 4 68.29 4.80 53.52
CA GLU A 4 67.11 4.76 52.67
C GLU A 4 67.53 4.50 51.22
N SER A 5 67.12 3.36 50.66
CA SER A 5 67.36 2.98 49.28
C SER A 5 66.21 3.45 48.38
N ASN A 6 66.44 4.53 47.63
CA ASN A 6 65.61 4.93 46.49
C ASN A 6 65.85 4.00 45.31
N TRP A 7 64.84 3.23 44.93
CA TRP A 7 64.82 2.46 43.68
C TRP A 7 64.46 3.38 42.52
N VAL A 8 65.47 3.81 41.75
CA VAL A 8 65.24 4.37 40.41
C VAL A 8 65.05 3.20 39.45
N MET A 9 63.82 2.92 39.05
CA MET A 9 63.56 2.05 37.91
C MET A 9 64.06 2.73 36.63
N VAL A 10 65.13 2.18 36.06
CA VAL A 10 65.55 2.50 34.69
C VAL A 10 64.61 1.72 33.74
N PRO A 11 63.91 2.38 32.80
CA PRO A 11 63.11 1.67 31.81
C PRO A 11 64.04 0.84 30.91
N GLN A 12 63.80 -0.46 30.79
CA GLN A 12 64.40 -1.29 29.75
C GLN A 12 63.98 -0.74 28.39
N MET A 13 64.91 -0.11 27.65
CA MET A 13 64.67 0.30 26.27
C MET A 13 64.54 -0.92 25.36
N SER A 14 63.30 -1.29 25.03
CA SER A 14 62.97 -2.17 23.91
C SER A 14 63.10 -1.43 22.57
N ALA A 15 63.71 -2.08 21.58
CA ALA A 15 63.95 -1.64 20.20
C ALA A 15 64.77 -0.35 20.01
N LYS A 16 65.90 -0.43 19.29
CA LYS A 16 66.77 0.72 18.99
C LYS A 16 66.14 1.55 17.86
N TYR A 17 65.62 2.74 18.18
CA TYR A 17 65.33 3.77 17.19
C TYR A 17 66.62 4.10 16.41
N PRO A 18 66.61 4.15 15.07
CA PRO A 18 67.83 4.28 14.27
C PRO A 18 68.52 5.63 14.53
N GLN A 19 69.87 5.60 14.59
CA GLN A 19 70.68 6.80 14.85
C GLN A 19 70.72 7.77 13.66
N HIS A 20 70.50 7.27 12.44
CA HIS A 20 70.49 8.05 11.21
C HIS A 20 69.26 7.67 10.39
N ALA A 21 68.58 8.65 9.78
CA ALA A 21 67.51 8.39 8.83
C ALA A 21 68.11 7.74 7.58
N SER A 22 67.57 6.59 7.15
CA SER A 22 68.00 5.89 5.93
C SER A 22 67.58 6.61 4.63
N GLY A 23 66.62 7.53 4.72
CA GLY A 23 66.10 8.33 3.62
C GLY A 23 64.91 9.19 4.06
N PRO A 24 64.44 10.13 3.23
CA PRO A 24 63.24 10.91 3.52
C PRO A 24 61.97 10.03 3.41
N VAL A 25 61.01 10.24 4.31
CA VAL A 25 59.65 9.66 4.24
C VAL A 25 58.66 10.79 4.02
N GLY A 26 57.93 10.76 2.91
CA GLY A 26 56.96 11.79 2.56
C GLY A 26 55.63 11.61 3.29
N LYS A 27 54.93 12.72 3.56
CA LYS A 27 53.53 12.68 4.01
C LYS A 27 52.65 12.21 2.84
N GLN A 28 51.80 11.23 3.08
CA GLN A 28 50.83 10.78 2.09
C GLN A 28 49.87 11.92 1.70
N ILE A 29 49.62 12.08 0.39
CA ILE A 29 48.64 13.03 -0.12
C ILE A 29 47.27 12.39 -0.04
N HIS A 30 46.50 12.79 0.96
CA HIS A 30 45.28 12.12 1.40
C HIS A 30 44.32 11.71 0.25
N HIS A 31 43.92 12.66 -0.61
CA HIS A 31 42.98 12.37 -1.71
C HIS A 31 43.51 11.36 -2.73
N ILE A 32 44.83 11.36 -3.02
CA ILE A 32 45.44 10.41 -3.97
C ILE A 32 45.35 8.98 -3.42
N TYR A 33 45.67 8.80 -2.14
CA TYR A 33 45.61 7.48 -1.50
C TYR A 33 44.17 7.01 -1.31
N ARG A 34 43.22 7.93 -1.07
CA ARG A 34 41.79 7.61 -1.01
C ARG A 34 41.23 7.19 -2.38
N ASP A 35 41.59 7.89 -3.45
CA ASP A 35 41.16 7.54 -4.81
C ASP A 35 41.82 6.25 -5.32
N ARG A 36 43.04 5.94 -4.87
CA ARG A 36 43.73 4.66 -5.15
C ARG A 36 42.86 3.46 -4.78
N LEU A 37 42.11 3.52 -3.69
CA LEU A 37 41.32 2.39 -3.17
C LEU A 37 40.33 1.82 -4.20
N LYS A 38 39.76 2.68 -5.06
CA LYS A 38 38.80 2.27 -6.11
C LYS A 38 39.40 1.27 -7.10
N GLN A 39 40.72 1.29 -7.29
CA GLN A 39 41.39 0.41 -8.24
C GLN A 39 41.38 -1.07 -7.79
N PHE A 40 41.22 -1.34 -6.50
CA PHE A 40 41.32 -2.69 -5.96
C PHE A 40 40.07 -3.57 -6.21
N THR A 41 38.91 -2.94 -6.32
CA THR A 41 37.60 -3.61 -6.45
C THR A 41 36.82 -3.21 -7.69
N SER A 42 37.40 -2.39 -8.57
CA SER A 42 36.74 -1.96 -9.82
C SER A 42 36.97 -2.93 -10.97
N ASN A 43 35.95 -3.08 -11.83
CA ASN A 43 36.05 -3.80 -13.11
C ASN A 43 36.73 -2.96 -14.22
N GLY A 44 37.59 -2.01 -13.86
CA GLY A 44 38.25 -1.08 -14.79
C GLY A 44 39.53 -1.62 -15.43
N GLN A 45 40.38 -0.70 -15.92
CA GLN A 45 41.63 -1.04 -16.62
C GLN A 45 42.63 -1.90 -15.81
N TYR A 46 42.51 -1.91 -14.47
CA TYR A 46 43.38 -2.67 -13.57
C TYR A 46 42.73 -3.96 -13.04
N LYS A 47 41.57 -4.38 -13.58
CA LYS A 47 40.84 -5.57 -13.11
C LYS A 47 41.75 -6.79 -12.94
N GLU A 48 42.58 -7.09 -13.93
CA GLU A 48 43.50 -8.25 -13.91
C GLU A 48 44.60 -8.15 -12.86
N GLN A 49 44.92 -6.93 -12.40
CA GLN A 49 45.92 -6.64 -11.38
C GLN A 49 45.31 -6.41 -9.99
N SER A 50 44.01 -6.64 -9.84
CA SER A 50 43.23 -6.32 -8.63
C SER A 50 42.64 -7.57 -7.98
N LEU A 51 41.93 -7.43 -6.86
CA LEU A 51 41.23 -8.53 -6.20
C LEU A 51 40.18 -9.18 -7.11
N MET A 52 39.61 -8.42 -8.06
CA MET A 52 38.54 -8.87 -8.94
C MET A 52 38.95 -10.09 -9.80
N SER A 53 40.22 -10.21 -10.18
CA SER A 53 40.72 -11.37 -10.95
C SER A 53 40.89 -12.64 -10.10
N LYS A 54 40.71 -12.55 -8.77
CA LYS A 54 40.91 -13.63 -7.81
C LYS A 54 39.65 -14.09 -7.09
N LEU A 55 38.48 -13.49 -7.37
CA LEU A 55 37.20 -13.89 -6.78
C LEU A 55 36.82 -15.35 -7.10
N TYR A 56 37.35 -15.90 -8.20
CA TYR A 56 37.03 -17.22 -8.69
C TYR A 56 38.29 -18.03 -8.93
N ASP A 57 38.27 -19.31 -8.53
CA ASP A 57 39.33 -20.29 -8.78
C ASP A 57 39.31 -20.84 -10.22
N GLY A 58 38.14 -20.79 -10.87
CA GLY A 58 37.93 -21.33 -12.20
C GLY A 58 36.49 -21.20 -12.68
N ARG A 59 36.30 -21.32 -13.99
CA ARG A 59 35.00 -21.22 -14.67
C ARG A 59 34.89 -22.33 -15.72
N LEU A 60 33.78 -23.06 -15.73
CA LEU A 60 33.44 -24.07 -16.73
C LEU A 60 32.18 -23.60 -17.48
N ALA A 61 32.24 -23.61 -18.80
CA ALA A 61 31.19 -23.10 -19.67
C ALA A 61 31.07 -23.98 -20.92
N GLY A 62 29.84 -24.12 -21.44
CA GLY A 62 29.57 -24.87 -22.66
C GLY A 62 29.91 -26.36 -22.55
N GLU A 63 29.79 -27.08 -23.67
CA GLU A 63 30.07 -28.52 -23.70
C GLU A 63 31.56 -28.84 -23.47
N PRO A 64 31.88 -29.91 -22.72
CA PRO A 64 30.96 -30.92 -22.16
C PRO A 64 30.34 -30.57 -20.80
N HIS A 65 30.70 -29.43 -20.20
CA HIS A 65 30.40 -29.13 -18.79
C HIS A 65 29.00 -28.58 -18.55
N VAL A 66 28.47 -27.75 -19.45
CA VAL A 66 27.13 -27.16 -19.37
C VAL A 66 26.47 -27.24 -20.75
N LYS A 67 25.36 -27.96 -20.84
CA LYS A 67 24.48 -28.06 -22.01
C LYS A 67 23.19 -27.31 -21.73
N LEU A 68 22.77 -26.50 -22.70
CA LEU A 68 21.56 -25.69 -22.62
C LEU A 68 20.60 -26.07 -23.73
N SER A 69 19.34 -26.29 -23.37
CA SER A 69 18.24 -26.36 -24.32
C SER A 69 17.07 -25.56 -23.78
N VAL A 70 16.24 -25.02 -24.66
CA VAL A 70 15.16 -24.09 -24.31
C VAL A 70 13.86 -24.52 -24.97
N TRP A 71 12.77 -24.33 -24.25
CA TRP A 71 11.42 -24.37 -24.80
C TRP A 71 10.74 -23.02 -24.55
N ASP A 72 10.18 -22.47 -25.62
CA ASP A 72 9.56 -21.15 -25.63
C ASP A 72 8.04 -21.31 -25.38
N ALA A 73 7.51 -20.69 -24.32
CA ALA A 73 6.09 -20.79 -24.01
C ALA A 73 5.23 -20.02 -25.04
N PRO A 74 4.13 -20.59 -25.55
CA PRO A 74 3.28 -19.92 -26.53
C PRO A 74 2.47 -18.78 -25.91
N ASP A 75 2.09 -17.80 -26.74
CA ASP A 75 1.07 -16.76 -26.44
C ASP A 75 1.27 -15.97 -25.13
N LEU A 76 2.52 -15.69 -24.73
CA LEU A 76 2.87 -15.03 -23.46
C LEU A 76 2.29 -15.76 -22.22
N SER A 77 2.02 -17.05 -22.36
CA SER A 77 1.58 -17.89 -21.26
C SER A 77 2.67 -18.01 -20.18
N ARG A 78 2.24 -18.30 -18.96
CA ARG A 78 3.10 -18.57 -17.80
C ARG A 78 2.85 -20.00 -17.34
N PRO A 79 3.32 -21.01 -18.12
CA PRO A 79 3.00 -22.40 -17.86
C PRO A 79 3.61 -22.85 -16.53
N THR A 80 2.90 -23.72 -15.83
CA THR A 80 3.43 -24.43 -14.66
C THR A 80 4.62 -25.31 -15.05
N PHE A 81 5.44 -25.69 -14.08
CA PHE A 81 6.55 -26.63 -14.30
C PHE A 81 6.09 -27.88 -15.07
N LYS A 82 4.99 -28.51 -14.64
CA LYS A 82 4.45 -29.73 -15.25
C LYS A 82 4.06 -29.54 -16.72
N GLU A 83 3.52 -28.37 -17.06
CA GLU A 83 3.15 -28.03 -18.44
C GLU A 83 4.40 -27.79 -19.28
N ALA A 84 5.38 -27.07 -18.75
CA ALA A 84 6.61 -26.74 -19.45
C ALA A 84 7.55 -27.94 -19.66
N THR A 85 7.58 -28.90 -18.74
CA THR A 85 8.40 -30.12 -18.84
C THR A 85 7.62 -31.31 -19.39
N ASN A 86 6.46 -31.09 -20.02
CA ASN A 86 5.71 -32.13 -20.70
C ASN A 86 6.58 -32.74 -21.82
N LYS A 87 6.57 -34.07 -21.95
CA LYS A 87 7.34 -34.79 -22.98
C LYS A 87 6.96 -34.41 -24.41
N ALA A 88 5.77 -33.82 -24.62
CA ALA A 88 5.33 -33.31 -25.90
C ALA A 88 6.02 -31.99 -26.30
N ASN A 89 6.61 -31.26 -25.35
CA ASN A 89 7.32 -30.01 -25.63
C ASN A 89 8.73 -30.32 -26.13
N GLU A 90 9.06 -29.81 -27.32
CA GLU A 90 10.38 -29.98 -27.92
C GLU A 90 11.33 -28.88 -27.44
N TYR A 91 12.35 -29.28 -26.66
CA TYR A 91 13.42 -28.38 -26.22
C TYR A 91 14.51 -28.33 -27.29
N ARG A 92 14.74 -27.15 -27.87
CA ARG A 92 15.78 -26.94 -28.87
C ARG A 92 17.12 -26.58 -28.21
N PRO A 93 18.27 -27.01 -28.75
CA PRO A 93 19.57 -26.55 -28.25
C PRO A 93 19.70 -25.02 -28.30
N THR A 94 20.36 -24.44 -27.29
CA THR A 94 20.65 -23.00 -27.21
C THR A 94 22.04 -22.76 -26.58
N LYS A 95 22.48 -21.49 -26.52
CA LYS A 95 23.80 -21.09 -26.02
C LYS A 95 23.80 -19.66 -25.49
N LYS A 96 24.83 -19.34 -24.71
CA LYS A 96 25.14 -17.95 -24.33
C LYS A 96 25.26 -17.05 -25.57
N GLY A 97 24.76 -15.83 -25.45
CA GLY A 97 24.68 -14.81 -26.51
C GLY A 97 23.38 -14.82 -27.30
N GLU A 98 22.53 -15.84 -27.17
CA GLU A 98 21.19 -15.83 -27.74
C GLU A 98 20.27 -14.89 -26.93
N ALA A 99 19.33 -14.23 -27.60
CA ALA A 99 18.38 -13.31 -26.97
C ALA A 99 16.96 -13.84 -27.04
N PHE A 100 16.21 -13.69 -25.95
CA PHE A 100 14.88 -14.23 -25.75
C PHE A 100 13.88 -13.13 -25.47
N GLY A 101 12.66 -13.30 -25.98
CA GLY A 101 11.60 -12.31 -25.93
C GLY A 101 10.43 -12.75 -26.81
N PRO A 102 9.47 -11.87 -27.11
CA PRO A 102 9.42 -10.46 -26.70
C PRO A 102 9.05 -10.29 -25.22
N SER A 103 8.96 -9.05 -24.72
CA SER A 103 8.61 -8.75 -23.33
C SER A 103 7.44 -9.60 -22.79
N TRP A 104 7.56 -10.02 -21.52
CA TRP A 104 6.61 -10.86 -20.80
C TRP A 104 6.50 -12.32 -21.27
N SER A 105 7.25 -12.73 -22.30
CA SER A 105 7.37 -14.14 -22.67
C SER A 105 8.02 -14.95 -21.56
N THR A 106 7.73 -16.26 -21.54
CA THR A 106 8.35 -17.20 -20.61
C THR A 106 9.17 -18.22 -21.40
N HIS A 107 10.41 -18.45 -20.99
CA HIS A 107 11.32 -19.39 -21.63
C HIS A 107 11.83 -20.38 -20.58
N TRP A 108 11.63 -21.67 -20.83
CA TRP A 108 12.09 -22.72 -19.94
C TRP A 108 13.38 -23.31 -20.46
N PHE A 109 14.46 -23.16 -19.70
CA PHE A 109 15.75 -23.74 -20.01
C PHE A 109 15.92 -25.04 -19.27
N LYS A 110 16.25 -26.10 -19.98
CA LYS A 110 16.80 -27.32 -19.41
C LYS A 110 18.32 -27.18 -19.40
N VAL A 111 18.89 -27.12 -18.20
CA VAL A 111 20.32 -26.98 -17.96
C VAL A 111 20.86 -28.32 -17.47
N GLN A 112 21.72 -28.93 -18.28
CA GLN A 112 22.38 -30.18 -17.94
C GLN A 112 23.86 -29.91 -17.71
N PHE A 113 24.40 -30.33 -16.57
CA PHE A 113 25.79 -30.05 -16.25
C PHE A 113 26.52 -31.23 -15.62
N THR A 114 27.84 -31.25 -15.79
CA THR A 114 28.76 -32.25 -15.23
C THR A 114 29.95 -31.58 -14.56
N LEU A 115 30.40 -32.13 -13.44
CA LEU A 115 31.54 -31.61 -12.69
C LEU A 115 32.77 -32.53 -12.82
N PRO A 116 33.96 -31.96 -13.08
CA PRO A 116 35.20 -32.72 -13.08
C PRO A 116 35.65 -33.04 -11.65
N TYR A 117 36.55 -34.02 -11.50
CA TYR A 117 36.95 -34.57 -10.20
C TYR A 117 37.55 -33.50 -9.28
N GLU A 118 38.32 -32.57 -9.83
CA GLU A 118 38.94 -31.46 -9.11
C GLU A 118 37.92 -30.46 -8.50
N TRP A 119 36.67 -30.45 -8.98
CA TRP A 119 35.65 -29.50 -8.54
C TRP A 119 34.75 -30.07 -7.43
N ILE A 120 34.48 -31.37 -7.40
CA ILE A 120 33.51 -31.95 -6.44
C ILE A 120 33.84 -31.67 -4.97
N TYR A 121 35.12 -31.45 -4.64
CA TYR A 121 35.61 -31.11 -3.29
C TYR A 121 35.85 -29.62 -3.06
N LYS A 122 35.58 -28.77 -4.06
CA LYS A 122 35.71 -27.33 -3.89
C LYS A 122 34.73 -26.84 -2.82
N PRO A 123 35.12 -25.87 -1.99
CA PRO A 123 34.27 -25.37 -0.91
C PRO A 123 32.89 -24.92 -1.43
N GLN A 124 32.90 -24.14 -2.53
CA GLN A 124 31.68 -23.60 -3.11
C GLN A 124 31.75 -23.60 -4.64
N ILE A 125 30.74 -24.20 -5.25
CA ILE A 125 30.46 -24.14 -6.68
C ILE A 125 29.13 -23.42 -6.84
N GLU A 126 29.07 -22.50 -7.80
CA GLU A 126 27.87 -21.76 -8.18
C GLU A 126 27.59 -21.98 -9.67
N LEU A 127 26.31 -21.96 -10.04
CA LEU A 127 25.90 -21.68 -11.41
C LEU A 127 25.64 -20.17 -11.50
N HIS A 128 26.40 -19.49 -12.35
CA HIS A 128 26.20 -18.07 -12.68
C HIS A 128 25.32 -17.97 -13.92
N TRP A 129 24.14 -17.37 -13.74
CA TRP A 129 23.13 -17.17 -14.75
C TRP A 129 22.75 -15.69 -14.81
N ASP A 130 22.92 -15.07 -15.96
CA ASP A 130 22.44 -13.70 -16.22
C ASP A 130 21.79 -13.64 -17.59
N SER A 131 20.46 -13.49 -17.58
CA SER A 131 19.64 -13.25 -18.76
C SER A 131 19.17 -11.80 -18.87
N HIS A 132 19.72 -10.88 -18.07
CA HIS A 132 19.24 -9.50 -17.89
C HIS A 132 17.75 -9.40 -17.53
N SER A 133 17.19 -10.48 -17.02
CA SER A 133 15.78 -10.67 -16.74
C SER A 133 15.60 -11.40 -15.41
N GLU A 134 14.35 -11.62 -15.00
CA GLU A 134 14.04 -12.46 -13.86
C GLU A 134 14.00 -13.94 -14.26
N ALA A 135 14.43 -14.83 -13.35
CA ALA A 135 14.34 -16.27 -13.57
C ALA A 135 14.15 -17.05 -12.26
N MET A 136 13.76 -18.32 -12.36
CA MET A 136 13.59 -19.23 -11.22
C MET A 136 14.29 -20.56 -11.50
N VAL A 137 15.12 -21.02 -10.57
CA VAL A 137 15.76 -22.34 -10.62
C VAL A 137 14.80 -23.39 -10.05
N TRP A 138 14.68 -24.51 -10.74
CA TRP A 138 13.83 -25.64 -10.41
C TRP A 138 14.63 -26.95 -10.44
N THR A 139 14.31 -27.87 -9.52
CA THR A 139 14.78 -29.25 -9.62
C THR A 139 14.14 -29.98 -10.80
N GLU A 140 14.70 -31.14 -11.18
CA GLU A 140 14.11 -32.01 -12.20
C GLU A 140 12.72 -32.54 -11.80
N ASP A 141 12.41 -32.65 -10.50
CA ASP A 141 11.10 -33.06 -9.99
C ASP A 141 10.13 -31.89 -9.71
N GLY A 142 10.48 -30.66 -10.10
CA GLY A 142 9.58 -29.52 -10.08
C GLY A 142 9.49 -28.77 -8.76
N LYS A 143 10.54 -28.82 -7.93
CA LYS A 143 10.64 -28.02 -6.71
C LYS A 143 11.31 -26.67 -7.02
N PRO A 144 10.66 -25.53 -6.71
CA PRO A 144 11.28 -24.21 -6.82
C PRO A 144 12.41 -24.06 -5.79
N LEU A 145 13.60 -23.63 -6.23
CA LEU A 145 14.79 -23.51 -5.39
C LEU A 145 15.21 -22.07 -5.09
N GLN A 146 15.49 -21.27 -6.13
CA GLN A 146 16.04 -19.93 -5.98
C GLN A 146 15.66 -19.06 -7.17
N GLY A 147 15.18 -17.85 -6.90
CA GLY A 147 14.99 -16.80 -7.89
C GLY A 147 16.31 -16.15 -8.27
N LEU A 148 16.46 -15.82 -9.54
CA LEU A 148 17.58 -15.10 -10.13
C LEU A 148 17.08 -13.78 -10.70
N THR A 149 17.91 -12.75 -10.61
CA THR A 149 17.61 -11.42 -11.12
C THR A 149 18.84 -10.87 -11.82
N GLY A 150 18.74 -10.71 -13.14
CA GLY A 150 19.84 -10.30 -13.99
C GLY A 150 20.33 -8.87 -13.74
N ASN A 151 21.34 -8.46 -14.53
CA ASN A 151 22.12 -7.23 -14.32
C ASN A 151 22.99 -7.27 -13.05
N GLY A 152 23.42 -8.47 -12.64
CA GLY A 152 24.30 -8.64 -11.48
C GLY A 152 23.66 -8.41 -10.11
N GLU A 153 22.33 -8.30 -10.01
CA GLU A 153 21.63 -8.17 -8.72
C GLU A 153 21.64 -9.48 -7.92
N ARG A 154 21.32 -10.60 -8.60
CA ARG A 154 21.44 -11.96 -8.07
C ARG A 154 21.54 -12.95 -9.21
N THR A 155 22.76 -13.32 -9.57
CA THR A 155 23.04 -14.17 -10.73
C THR A 155 23.57 -15.54 -10.33
N GLU A 156 23.81 -15.77 -9.04
CA GLU A 156 24.42 -16.97 -8.50
C GLU A 156 23.40 -17.92 -7.85
N TRP A 157 23.44 -19.19 -8.24
CA TRP A 157 22.79 -20.29 -7.52
C TRP A 157 23.86 -21.24 -6.99
N VAL A 158 23.89 -21.47 -5.67
CA VAL A 158 24.86 -22.39 -5.05
C VAL A 158 24.48 -23.82 -5.41
N VAL A 159 25.38 -24.53 -6.08
CA VAL A 159 25.18 -25.94 -6.47
C VAL A 159 25.24 -26.81 -5.21
N PRO A 160 24.14 -27.45 -4.77
CA PRO A 160 24.13 -28.27 -3.55
C PRO A 160 25.05 -29.48 -3.65
N LYS A 161 25.44 -30.08 -2.51
CA LYS A 161 26.41 -31.19 -2.48
C LYS A 161 25.91 -32.43 -3.24
N GLU A 162 24.60 -32.66 -3.23
CA GLU A 162 23.92 -33.74 -3.96
C GLU A 162 24.00 -33.61 -5.50
N TYR A 163 24.41 -32.44 -6.00
CA TYR A 163 24.67 -32.16 -7.42
C TYR A 163 26.16 -32.17 -7.76
N ARG A 164 27.03 -32.60 -6.82
CA ARG A 164 28.50 -32.60 -6.96
C ARG A 164 29.08 -34.01 -7.11
N ASP A 165 28.42 -34.85 -7.93
CA ASP A 165 28.93 -36.18 -8.25
C ASP A 165 29.93 -36.13 -9.42
N TYR A 166 31.04 -36.86 -9.31
CA TYR A 166 32.04 -36.92 -10.38
C TYR A 166 31.46 -37.51 -11.66
N ASN A 167 31.59 -36.79 -12.78
CA ASN A 167 31.20 -37.24 -14.12
C ASN A 167 29.76 -37.75 -14.26
N LYS A 168 28.88 -37.38 -13.33
CA LYS A 168 27.45 -37.63 -13.43
C LYS A 168 26.78 -36.39 -14.01
N GLU A 169 25.92 -36.59 -15.00
CA GLU A 169 25.12 -35.51 -15.55
C GLU A 169 23.94 -35.23 -14.61
N HIS A 170 23.81 -33.97 -14.23
CA HIS A 170 22.68 -33.49 -13.44
C HIS A 170 21.82 -32.56 -14.29
N THR A 171 20.51 -32.59 -14.04
CA THR A 171 19.54 -31.74 -14.73
C THR A 171 18.85 -30.82 -13.74
N ILE A 172 18.75 -29.54 -14.12
CA ILE A 172 17.85 -28.56 -13.50
C ILE A 172 17.07 -27.84 -14.60
N TYR A 173 16.02 -27.13 -14.20
CA TYR A 173 15.29 -26.24 -15.10
C TYR A 173 15.39 -24.80 -14.61
N ILE A 174 15.42 -23.85 -15.54
CA ILE A 174 15.38 -22.42 -15.26
C ILE A 174 14.18 -21.83 -16.01
N GLU A 175 13.20 -21.33 -15.27
CA GLU A 175 12.07 -20.57 -15.82
C GLU A 175 12.51 -19.11 -15.93
N MET A 176 12.81 -18.64 -17.14
CA MET A 176 13.11 -17.25 -17.42
C MET A 176 11.83 -16.49 -17.78
N ALA A 177 11.60 -15.36 -17.11
CA ALA A 177 10.57 -14.39 -17.46
C ALA A 177 11.23 -13.20 -18.18
N ALA A 178 10.76 -12.86 -19.38
CA ALA A 178 11.31 -11.78 -20.20
C ALA A 178 10.87 -10.39 -19.69
N ASN A 179 11.28 -10.06 -18.48
CA ASN A 179 11.13 -8.76 -17.84
C ASN A 179 12.25 -8.54 -16.81
N GLY A 180 12.59 -7.28 -16.53
CA GLY A 180 13.48 -6.94 -15.42
C GLY A 180 12.74 -6.93 -14.07
N MET A 181 13.48 -6.63 -12.99
CA MET A 181 12.91 -6.45 -11.64
C MET A 181 11.74 -5.45 -11.65
N PHE A 182 11.89 -4.37 -12.41
CA PHE A 182 10.90 -3.28 -12.54
C PHE A 182 10.12 -3.33 -13.86
N GLY A 183 9.85 -4.53 -14.40
CA GLY A 183 9.13 -4.69 -15.66
C GLY A 183 9.98 -4.40 -16.90
N VAL A 184 9.40 -3.75 -17.91
CA VAL A 184 10.02 -3.53 -19.24
C VAL A 184 9.85 -2.09 -19.73
N PRO A 185 10.35 -1.08 -19.03
CA PRO A 185 10.12 0.32 -19.37
C PRO A 185 10.63 0.69 -20.79
N THR A 186 9.87 1.53 -21.49
CA THR A 186 10.34 2.17 -22.73
C THR A 186 11.39 3.24 -22.42
N GLY A 187 12.51 3.26 -23.16
CA GLY A 187 13.49 4.35 -23.07
C GLY A 187 14.31 4.39 -21.78
N GLY A 188 14.23 3.37 -20.92
CA GLY A 188 15.10 3.20 -19.74
C GLY A 188 14.62 3.91 -18.46
N ASP A 189 13.61 4.77 -18.53
CA ASP A 189 12.97 5.36 -17.35
C ASP A 189 11.93 4.35 -16.77
N PRO A 190 12.11 3.84 -15.54
CA PRO A 190 11.33 2.73 -14.98
C PRO A 190 9.81 2.91 -15.03
N ILE A 191 9.33 4.15 -14.95
CA ILE A 191 7.89 4.44 -14.89
C ILE A 191 7.25 4.62 -16.27
N GLN A 192 8.01 4.50 -17.36
CA GLN A 192 7.42 4.64 -18.70
C GLN A 192 6.54 3.43 -19.05
N PRO A 193 5.54 3.62 -19.93
CA PRO A 193 4.77 2.51 -20.47
C PRO A 193 5.68 1.37 -20.97
N PRO A 194 5.28 0.11 -20.77
CA PRO A 194 6.14 -1.03 -21.08
C PRO A 194 6.40 -1.14 -22.59
N ASP A 195 7.66 -1.41 -22.98
CA ASP A 195 8.05 -1.78 -24.33
C ASP A 195 7.64 -3.23 -24.58
N PRO A 196 6.68 -3.51 -25.47
CA PRO A 196 6.23 -4.87 -25.74
C PRO A 196 7.25 -5.70 -26.53
N ASN A 197 8.30 -5.11 -27.11
CA ASN A 197 9.21 -5.78 -28.07
C ASN A 197 10.66 -5.88 -27.55
N ARG A 198 10.87 -5.88 -26.23
CA ARG A 198 12.22 -6.02 -25.66
C ARG A 198 12.69 -7.47 -25.71
N TYR A 199 13.96 -7.66 -26.03
CA TYR A 199 14.65 -8.96 -26.03
C TYR A 199 15.82 -8.93 -25.04
N PHE A 200 16.05 -10.08 -24.41
CA PHE A 200 16.92 -10.27 -23.26
C PHE A 200 18.03 -11.27 -23.60
N PRO A 201 19.30 -10.84 -23.70
CA PRO A 201 20.40 -11.74 -24.03
C PRO A 201 20.80 -12.60 -22.82
N LEU A 202 21.06 -13.90 -23.05
CA LEU A 202 21.69 -14.77 -22.05
C LEU A 202 23.21 -14.53 -22.07
N THR A 203 23.73 -13.80 -21.09
CA THR A 203 25.16 -13.44 -21.02
C THR A 203 25.98 -14.38 -20.17
N GLU A 204 25.42 -14.92 -19.09
CA GLU A 204 26.08 -15.92 -18.23
C GLU A 204 25.22 -17.19 -18.08
N ALA A 205 25.89 -18.36 -18.11
CA ALA A 205 25.32 -19.68 -17.84
C ALA A 205 26.45 -20.66 -17.50
N ASP A 206 27.29 -20.28 -16.54
CA ASP A 206 28.59 -20.90 -16.29
C ASP A 206 28.67 -21.50 -14.89
N LEU A 207 29.35 -22.64 -14.74
CA LEU A 207 29.73 -23.15 -13.43
C LEU A 207 31.00 -22.44 -12.95
N VAL A 208 31.00 -21.98 -11.71
CA VAL A 208 32.07 -21.17 -11.13
C VAL A 208 32.52 -21.76 -9.80
N SER A 209 33.82 -21.99 -9.67
CA SER A 209 34.44 -22.34 -8.39
C SER A 209 34.82 -21.05 -7.68
N VAL A 210 34.23 -20.78 -6.52
CA VAL A 210 34.41 -19.52 -5.79
C VAL A 210 35.64 -19.59 -4.90
N ASN A 211 36.45 -18.54 -4.91
CA ASN A 211 37.48 -18.32 -3.91
C ASN A 211 36.88 -17.56 -2.70
N LEU A 212 36.50 -18.31 -1.67
CA LEU A 212 35.82 -17.76 -0.49
C LEU A 212 36.70 -16.75 0.28
N ASP A 213 38.02 -16.97 0.36
CA ASP A 213 38.93 -16.03 1.04
C ASP A 213 39.01 -14.71 0.27
N ALA A 214 39.06 -14.75 -1.06
CA ALA A 214 39.05 -13.55 -1.91
C ALA A 214 37.71 -12.79 -1.81
N ARG A 215 36.59 -13.52 -1.84
CA ARG A 215 35.26 -12.93 -1.69
C ARG A 215 35.07 -12.29 -0.31
N ALA A 216 35.55 -12.95 0.73
CA ALA A 216 35.51 -12.38 2.07
C ALA A 216 36.40 -11.11 2.15
N LEU A 217 37.61 -11.14 1.57
CA LEU A 217 38.49 -9.96 1.49
C LEU A 217 37.83 -8.81 0.72
N TYR A 218 37.01 -9.11 -0.29
CA TYR A 218 36.27 -8.10 -1.04
C TYR A 218 35.33 -7.31 -0.12
N TYR A 219 34.52 -7.98 0.71
CA TYR A 219 33.62 -7.29 1.64
C TYR A 219 34.38 -6.60 2.77
N ASP A 220 35.49 -7.18 3.25
CA ASP A 220 36.35 -6.53 4.24
C ASP A 220 36.86 -5.19 3.70
N PHE A 221 37.51 -5.22 2.54
CA PHE A 221 38.08 -4.04 1.90
C PHE A 221 37.00 -3.01 1.54
N TRP A 222 35.82 -3.49 1.15
CA TRP A 222 34.70 -2.62 0.80
C TRP A 222 34.21 -1.81 2.01
N ILE A 223 33.97 -2.45 3.17
CA ILE A 223 33.53 -1.76 4.39
C ILE A 223 34.64 -0.89 5.00
N ILE A 224 35.89 -1.35 5.04
CA ILE A 224 37.01 -0.52 5.51
C ILE A 224 37.18 0.68 4.57
N GLY A 225 37.09 0.46 3.26
CA GLY A 225 37.16 1.51 2.25
C GLY A 225 36.02 2.52 2.36
N ASP A 226 34.81 2.09 2.73
CA ASP A 226 33.72 3.00 3.08
C ASP A 226 34.09 3.84 4.30
N GLY A 227 34.68 3.25 5.34
CA GLY A 227 35.22 3.98 6.49
C GLY A 227 36.19 5.10 6.08
N ALA A 228 37.09 4.84 5.12
CA ALA A 228 38.02 5.83 4.57
C ALA A 228 37.37 6.88 3.65
N ARG A 229 36.09 6.74 3.30
CA ARG A 229 35.33 7.70 2.46
C ARG A 229 34.29 8.47 3.24
N GLU A 230 33.70 7.85 4.24
CA GLU A 230 32.47 8.30 4.92
C GLU A 230 32.72 8.81 6.33
N PHE A 231 33.80 8.39 7.00
CA PHE A 231 34.17 8.99 8.27
C PHE A 231 34.76 10.39 8.07
N PRO A 232 34.66 11.28 9.07
CA PRO A 232 35.24 12.61 8.99
C PRO A 232 36.77 12.57 8.80
N ASP A 233 37.30 13.43 7.92
CA ASP A 233 38.74 13.56 7.63
C ASP A 233 39.58 13.97 8.88
N ASP A 234 38.95 14.43 9.97
CA ASP A 234 39.58 14.74 11.25
C ASP A 234 39.53 13.59 12.28
N SER A 235 38.92 12.45 11.92
CA SER A 235 38.83 11.26 12.77
C SER A 235 40.02 10.31 12.52
N TRP A 236 40.60 9.74 13.57
CA TRP A 236 41.70 8.78 13.42
C TRP A 236 41.23 7.47 12.75
N GLN A 237 39.96 7.11 12.90
CA GLN A 237 39.35 5.95 12.27
C GLN A 237 39.41 6.03 10.75
N GLU A 238 39.08 7.18 10.16
CA GLU A 238 39.21 7.41 8.72
C GLU A 238 40.66 7.17 8.26
N HIS A 239 41.64 7.85 8.87
CA HIS A 239 43.05 7.72 8.48
C HIS A 239 43.56 6.29 8.65
N GLN A 240 43.14 5.61 9.72
CA GLN A 240 43.50 4.21 9.97
C GLN A 240 42.86 3.27 8.95
N ALA A 241 41.59 3.49 8.57
CA ALA A 241 40.94 2.73 7.49
C ALA A 241 41.69 2.91 6.17
N LEU A 242 42.10 4.15 5.86
CA LEU A 242 42.89 4.45 4.68
C LEU A 242 44.26 3.74 4.70
N GLN A 243 44.95 3.73 5.84
CA GLN A 243 46.21 2.98 5.98
C GLN A 243 45.98 1.47 5.80
N VAL A 244 44.99 0.89 6.48
CA VAL A 244 44.70 -0.55 6.41
C VAL A 244 44.36 -0.98 4.98
N CYS A 245 43.55 -0.21 4.25
CA CYS A 245 43.28 -0.50 2.84
C CYS A 245 44.54 -0.39 1.97
N ASN A 246 45.41 0.62 2.20
CA ASN A 246 46.66 0.72 1.45
C ASN A 246 47.61 -0.44 1.78
N GLU A 247 47.73 -0.85 3.04
CA GLU A 247 48.49 -2.03 3.45
C GLU A 247 47.96 -3.31 2.77
N ILE A 248 46.63 -3.45 2.65
CA ILE A 248 46.01 -4.56 1.92
C ILE A 248 46.42 -4.52 0.45
N MET A 249 46.33 -3.36 -0.20
CA MET A 249 46.71 -3.21 -1.62
C MET A 249 48.20 -3.44 -1.85
N ASP A 250 49.06 -3.02 -0.92
CA ASP A 250 50.51 -3.20 -0.99
C ASP A 250 50.91 -4.67 -0.74
N CYS A 251 50.17 -5.37 0.12
CA CYS A 251 50.36 -6.80 0.40
C CYS A 251 49.84 -7.70 -0.73
N PHE A 252 48.85 -7.24 -1.50
CA PHE A 252 48.21 -8.03 -2.54
C PHE A 252 49.11 -8.21 -3.77
N ILE A 253 49.22 -9.45 -4.26
CA ILE A 253 49.98 -9.80 -5.46
C ILE A 253 49.05 -10.54 -6.42
N ALA A 254 48.81 -9.96 -7.59
CA ALA A 254 47.91 -10.54 -8.60
C ALA A 254 48.46 -11.81 -9.28
N GLY A 255 49.77 -12.06 -9.24
CA GLY A 255 50.43 -13.22 -9.86
C GLY A 255 50.28 -14.55 -9.09
N GLU A 256 51.28 -15.43 -9.21
CA GLU A 256 51.30 -16.79 -8.64
C GLU A 256 51.31 -16.85 -7.09
N GLY A 257 51.51 -15.71 -6.41
CA GLY A 257 51.49 -15.60 -4.94
C GLY A 257 50.13 -15.33 -4.30
N SER A 258 49.04 -15.33 -5.09
CA SER A 258 47.77 -14.73 -4.66
C SER A 258 47.09 -15.38 -3.45
N ARG A 259 47.26 -16.70 -3.23
CA ARG A 259 46.48 -17.39 -2.18
C ARG A 259 46.99 -17.09 -0.77
N SER A 260 48.30 -17.13 -0.54
CA SER A 260 48.89 -16.78 0.76
C SER A 260 48.76 -15.29 1.04
N CYS A 261 48.95 -14.43 0.03
CA CYS A 261 48.83 -13.00 0.24
C CYS A 261 47.39 -12.56 0.53
N ILE A 262 46.36 -13.20 -0.04
CA ILE A 262 44.96 -12.93 0.33
C ILE A 262 44.73 -13.23 1.82
N GLN A 263 45.28 -14.33 2.34
CA GLN A 263 45.17 -14.65 3.77
C GLN A 263 45.88 -13.61 4.63
N ASP A 264 47.02 -13.08 4.18
CA ASP A 264 47.72 -12.00 4.90
C ASP A 264 46.97 -10.66 4.80
N CYS A 265 46.41 -10.31 3.65
CA CYS A 265 45.50 -9.17 3.47
C CYS A 265 44.30 -9.28 4.43
N ARG A 266 43.72 -10.47 4.59
CA ARG A 266 42.63 -10.74 5.54
C ARG A 266 43.08 -10.52 6.99
N LYS A 267 44.29 -10.95 7.37
CA LYS A 267 44.86 -10.65 8.70
C LYS A 267 45.05 -9.15 8.91
N ILE A 268 45.45 -8.41 7.88
CA ILE A 268 45.56 -6.94 7.93
C ILE A 268 44.17 -6.33 8.14
N ALA A 269 43.16 -6.75 7.38
CA ALA A 269 41.79 -6.28 7.50
C ALA A 269 41.20 -6.52 8.90
N LYS A 270 41.45 -7.69 9.49
CA LYS A 270 40.98 -8.06 10.84
C LYS A 270 41.53 -7.15 11.95
N LYS A 271 42.65 -6.43 11.74
CA LYS A 271 43.11 -5.40 12.68
C LYS A 271 42.12 -4.25 12.84
N TYR A 272 41.28 -4.01 11.84
CA TYR A 272 40.29 -2.92 11.81
C TYR A 272 38.85 -3.41 11.98
N LEU A 273 38.58 -4.65 11.56
CA LEU A 273 37.24 -5.26 11.60
C LEU A 273 37.03 -6.20 12.80
N GLY A 274 38.10 -6.67 13.44
CA GLY A 274 38.06 -7.70 14.46
C GLY A 274 37.99 -9.12 13.90
N ASP A 275 38.27 -10.11 14.75
CA ASP A 275 38.45 -11.50 14.32
C ASP A 275 37.15 -12.29 14.11
N LYS A 276 36.00 -11.74 14.52
CA LYS A 276 34.70 -12.43 14.56
C LYS A 276 33.83 -12.25 13.31
N VAL A 277 34.22 -11.37 12.36
CA VAL A 277 33.38 -10.96 11.21
C VAL A 277 33.01 -12.07 10.23
N ASP A 278 33.63 -13.25 10.34
CA ASP A 278 33.38 -14.40 9.47
C ASP A 278 32.19 -15.27 9.90
N SER A 279 31.52 -14.91 11.00
CA SER A 279 30.40 -15.66 11.56
C SER A 279 29.44 -14.76 12.33
N GLU A 280 28.32 -15.32 12.76
CA GLU A 280 27.35 -14.67 13.65
C GLU A 280 27.92 -14.30 15.03
N ASP A 281 29.09 -14.84 15.42
CA ASP A 281 29.75 -14.50 16.68
C ASP A 281 30.10 -13.02 16.79
N VAL A 282 30.14 -12.29 15.68
CA VAL A 282 30.32 -10.83 15.65
C VAL A 282 29.22 -10.09 16.42
N TYR A 283 28.04 -10.68 16.56
CA TYR A 283 26.93 -10.13 17.34
C TYR A 283 26.96 -10.55 18.82
N LYS A 284 27.86 -11.46 19.21
CA LYS A 284 28.04 -11.92 20.60
C LYS A 284 29.13 -11.09 21.28
N THR A 285 28.82 -9.82 21.57
CA THR A 285 29.69 -8.87 22.26
C THR A 285 28.91 -8.06 23.30
N GLU A 286 29.61 -7.39 24.21
CA GLU A 286 29.02 -6.57 25.27
C GLU A 286 28.50 -5.21 24.76
N THR A 287 28.75 -4.87 23.49
CA THR A 287 28.31 -3.60 22.90
C THR A 287 26.81 -3.64 22.57
N ASP A 288 26.02 -2.77 23.19
CA ASP A 288 24.62 -2.63 22.83
C ASP A 288 24.45 -2.06 21.41
N ALA A 289 23.64 -2.74 20.60
CA ALA A 289 23.28 -2.26 19.28
C ALA A 289 22.15 -1.25 19.34
N ILE A 290 22.32 -0.13 18.63
CA ILE A 290 21.28 0.89 18.48
C ILE A 290 20.61 0.83 17.09
N VAL A 291 21.23 0.20 16.10
CA VAL A 291 20.63 -0.04 14.77
C VAL A 291 20.16 -1.50 14.68
N ASN A 292 18.88 -1.72 14.46
CA ASN A 292 18.26 -3.06 14.36
C ASN A 292 17.92 -3.35 12.89
N ALA A 293 18.80 -4.08 12.21
CA ALA A 293 18.67 -4.40 10.79
C ALA A 293 17.74 -5.60 10.58
N ILE A 294 16.64 -5.40 9.84
CA ILE A 294 15.65 -6.45 9.55
C ILE A 294 15.56 -6.70 8.04
N GLY A 295 15.61 -7.96 7.63
CA GLY A 295 15.44 -8.32 6.23
C GLY A 295 14.00 -8.08 5.78
N ASN A 296 13.81 -7.37 4.69
CA ASN A 296 12.51 -7.02 4.13
C ASN A 296 12.48 -7.30 2.62
N CYS A 297 11.37 -7.80 2.12
CA CYS A 297 11.11 -7.92 0.69
C CYS A 297 9.74 -7.32 0.39
N HIS A 298 9.72 -6.01 0.15
CA HIS A 298 8.54 -5.37 -0.40
C HIS A 298 8.33 -5.87 -1.84
N ILE A 299 7.14 -6.36 -2.15
CA ILE A 299 6.77 -6.80 -3.49
C ILE A 299 5.46 -6.10 -3.83
N ASP A 300 5.50 -5.22 -4.82
CA ASP A 300 4.29 -4.58 -5.29
C ASP A 300 3.38 -5.61 -5.92
N THR A 301 2.16 -5.68 -5.38
CA THR A 301 1.20 -6.69 -5.82
C THR A 301 0.83 -6.44 -7.28
N CYS A 302 0.70 -5.16 -7.67
CA CYS A 302 0.76 -4.71 -9.05
C CYS A 302 1.37 -3.30 -9.09
N TRP A 303 2.28 -3.07 -10.03
CA TRP A 303 2.83 -1.74 -10.28
C TRP A 303 3.30 -1.63 -11.74
N LEU A 304 4.50 -2.14 -12.03
CA LEU A 304 5.06 -2.17 -13.38
C LEU A 304 4.93 -3.54 -14.06
N TRP A 305 4.14 -4.43 -13.47
CA TRP A 305 3.83 -5.78 -13.96
C TRP A 305 2.43 -6.23 -13.48
N PRO A 306 1.76 -7.14 -14.22
CA PRO A 306 0.43 -7.66 -13.85
C PRO A 306 0.49 -8.59 -12.62
N TRP A 307 -0.66 -8.86 -11.99
CA TRP A 307 -0.75 -9.77 -10.83
C TRP A 307 -0.21 -11.18 -11.14
N ALA A 308 -0.33 -11.61 -12.39
CA ALA A 308 0.21 -12.88 -12.86
C ALA A 308 1.74 -12.99 -12.69
N GLU A 309 2.47 -11.87 -12.81
CA GLU A 309 3.92 -11.86 -12.60
C GLU A 309 4.28 -11.83 -11.11
N THR A 310 3.53 -11.08 -10.31
CA THR A 310 3.72 -11.03 -8.85
C THR A 310 3.68 -12.42 -8.22
N LYS A 311 2.76 -13.29 -8.67
CA LYS A 311 2.68 -14.69 -8.25
C LYS A 311 4.01 -15.44 -8.41
N ARG A 312 4.76 -15.17 -9.49
CA ARG A 312 6.11 -15.73 -9.71
C ARG A 312 7.17 -15.01 -8.89
N LYS A 313 7.10 -13.68 -8.78
CA LYS A 313 8.01 -12.86 -7.95
C LYS A 313 8.01 -13.29 -6.49
N ILE A 314 6.86 -13.64 -5.92
CA ILE A 314 6.75 -14.14 -4.54
C ILE A 314 7.52 -15.44 -4.39
N ALA A 315 7.29 -16.42 -5.25
CA ALA A 315 7.98 -17.71 -5.21
C ALA A 315 9.50 -17.55 -5.37
N ARG A 316 9.94 -16.71 -6.31
CA ARG A 316 11.36 -16.37 -6.53
C ARG A 316 11.98 -15.76 -5.28
N SER A 317 11.34 -14.73 -4.74
CA SER A 317 11.86 -13.95 -3.63
C SER A 317 11.91 -14.77 -2.35
N TRP A 318 10.82 -15.43 -1.96
CA TRP A 318 10.74 -16.10 -0.66
C TRP A 318 11.52 -17.42 -0.64
N SER A 319 11.74 -18.06 -1.79
CA SER A 319 12.68 -19.17 -1.89
C SER A 319 14.12 -18.72 -1.65
N ASN A 320 14.51 -17.52 -2.15
CA ASN A 320 15.82 -16.92 -1.83
C ASN A 320 15.99 -16.70 -0.33
N GLN A 321 14.94 -16.18 0.31
CA GLN A 321 14.99 -15.88 1.74
C GLN A 321 15.04 -17.16 2.59
N CYS A 322 14.31 -18.21 2.21
CA CYS A 322 14.45 -19.51 2.88
C CYS A 322 15.88 -20.06 2.76
N ASP A 323 16.50 -19.98 1.58
CA ASP A 323 17.90 -20.38 1.39
C ASP A 323 18.87 -19.55 2.26
N LEU A 324 18.70 -18.23 2.30
CA LEU A 324 19.53 -17.37 3.15
C LEU A 324 19.34 -17.65 4.65
N LEU A 325 18.10 -17.90 5.09
CA LEU A 325 17.80 -18.26 6.47
C LEU A 325 18.39 -19.62 6.87
N ASP A 326 18.60 -20.53 5.92
CA ASP A 326 19.29 -21.80 6.16
C ASP A 326 20.83 -21.60 6.27
N ARG A 327 21.40 -20.59 5.59
CA ARG A 327 22.85 -20.31 5.57
C ARG A 327 23.33 -19.30 6.63
N TYR A 328 22.48 -18.36 7.04
CA TYR A 328 22.78 -17.28 7.98
C TYR A 328 21.86 -17.39 9.21
N PRO A 329 22.29 -18.05 10.30
CA PRO A 329 21.43 -18.36 11.44
C PRO A 329 20.92 -17.12 12.20
N GLU A 330 21.67 -16.02 12.15
CA GLU A 330 21.26 -14.74 12.73
C GLU A 330 20.19 -14.02 11.91
N HIS A 331 20.02 -14.37 10.63
CA HIS A 331 19.15 -13.63 9.73
C HIS A 331 17.69 -13.71 10.17
N ARG A 332 16.98 -12.59 10.05
CA ARG A 332 15.54 -12.46 10.27
C ARG A 332 14.94 -11.73 9.09
N PHE A 333 13.78 -12.22 8.65
CA PHE A 333 13.09 -11.75 7.47
C PHE A 333 11.62 -11.48 7.76
N VAL A 334 11.04 -10.41 7.20
CA VAL A 334 9.62 -10.06 7.33
C VAL A 334 8.93 -10.00 5.96
N ALA A 335 7.66 -10.38 5.91
CA ALA A 335 6.78 -10.18 4.75
C ALA A 335 5.32 -9.92 5.19
N SER A 336 4.68 -8.95 4.53
CA SER A 336 3.48 -8.25 5.03
C SER A 336 2.13 -8.78 4.52
N GLN A 337 2.01 -9.04 3.21
CA GLN A 337 0.71 -9.17 2.54
C GLN A 337 0.16 -10.60 2.62
N ALA A 338 -0.94 -10.85 3.34
CA ALA A 338 -1.57 -12.17 3.43
C ALA A 338 -1.98 -12.75 2.06
N GLN A 339 -2.41 -11.90 1.12
CA GLN A 339 -2.73 -12.31 -0.25
C GLN A 339 -1.54 -12.98 -0.97
N GLN A 340 -0.31 -12.56 -0.69
CA GLN A 340 0.89 -13.16 -1.28
C GLN A 340 1.17 -14.55 -0.73
N TYR A 341 0.98 -14.75 0.58
CA TYR A 341 1.05 -16.08 1.18
C TYR A 341 -0.02 -17.00 0.59
N LYS A 342 -1.25 -16.52 0.42
CA LYS A 342 -2.33 -17.30 -0.20
C LYS A 342 -1.99 -17.72 -1.63
N TRP A 343 -1.40 -16.84 -2.44
CA TRP A 343 -0.93 -17.21 -3.78
C TRP A 343 0.23 -18.21 -3.75
N LEU A 344 1.17 -18.07 -2.81
CA LEU A 344 2.27 -19.02 -2.67
C LEU A 344 1.75 -20.41 -2.25
N GLU A 345 0.83 -20.46 -1.28
CA GLU A 345 0.16 -21.68 -0.82
C GLU A 345 -0.55 -22.40 -1.98
N GLN A 346 -1.27 -21.65 -2.81
CA GLN A 346 -2.05 -22.20 -3.94
C GLN A 346 -1.19 -22.67 -5.11
N LEU A 347 -0.09 -21.96 -5.41
CA LEU A 347 0.66 -22.15 -6.66
C LEU A 347 2.02 -22.85 -6.47
N TYR A 348 2.63 -22.72 -5.29
CA TYR A 348 3.98 -23.22 -4.99
C TYR A 348 4.04 -23.88 -3.59
N PRO A 349 3.32 -25.00 -3.38
CA PRO A 349 3.19 -25.61 -2.04
C PRO A 349 4.53 -25.98 -1.41
N TYR A 350 5.52 -26.41 -2.19
CA TYR A 350 6.88 -26.67 -1.67
C TYR A 350 7.55 -25.43 -1.07
N ALA A 351 7.46 -24.29 -1.75
CA ALA A 351 8.01 -23.02 -1.24
C ALA A 351 7.23 -22.54 -0.01
N PHE A 352 5.90 -22.71 -0.01
CA PHE A 352 5.07 -22.41 1.15
C PHE A 352 5.42 -23.26 2.37
N ASP A 353 5.69 -24.56 2.20
CA ASP A 353 6.12 -25.45 3.28
C ASP A 353 7.46 -25.02 3.89
N ARG A 354 8.41 -24.55 3.05
CA ARG A 354 9.67 -23.96 3.55
C ARG A 354 9.39 -22.70 4.37
N VAL A 355 8.57 -21.78 3.85
CA VAL A 355 8.17 -20.56 4.57
C VAL A 355 7.54 -20.91 5.91
N LYS A 356 6.56 -21.82 5.94
CA LYS A 356 5.90 -22.28 7.17
C LYS A 356 6.89 -22.88 8.18
N SER A 357 7.89 -23.63 7.70
CA SER A 357 8.97 -24.16 8.55
C SER A 357 9.79 -23.04 9.19
N HIS A 358 10.15 -22.01 8.44
CA HIS A 358 10.88 -20.84 8.95
C HIS A 358 10.03 -19.93 9.85
N VAL A 359 8.74 -19.81 9.58
CA VAL A 359 7.79 -19.13 10.47
C VAL A 359 7.75 -19.83 11.82
N LYS A 360 7.65 -21.16 11.83
CA LYS A 360 7.70 -21.96 13.07
C LYS A 360 9.03 -21.81 13.83
N LYS A 361 10.15 -21.60 13.12
CA LYS A 361 11.47 -21.32 13.71
C LYS A 361 11.61 -19.89 14.23
N GLY A 362 10.69 -18.98 13.89
CA GLY A 362 10.69 -17.57 14.26
C GLY A 362 11.63 -16.67 13.43
N ASN A 363 12.25 -17.21 12.38
CA ASN A 363 13.22 -16.46 11.56
C ASN A 363 12.65 -15.91 10.24
N PHE A 364 11.44 -16.34 9.86
CA PHE A 364 10.58 -15.68 8.87
C PHE A 364 9.32 -15.19 9.60
N GLN A 365 9.06 -13.89 9.59
CA GLN A 365 8.02 -13.27 10.42
C GLN A 365 6.90 -12.71 9.54
N PRO A 366 5.69 -13.29 9.59
CA PRO A 366 4.51 -12.65 9.05
C PRO A 366 4.24 -11.36 9.82
N ILE A 367 4.15 -10.24 9.09
CA ILE A 367 3.92 -8.90 9.66
C ILE A 367 2.78 -8.22 8.90
N GLY A 368 2.40 -7.00 9.25
CA GLY A 368 1.36 -6.25 8.53
C GLY A 368 -0.04 -6.52 9.06
N GLY A 369 -0.42 -7.80 9.17
CA GLY A 369 -1.77 -8.17 9.64
C GLY A 369 -2.90 -7.75 8.69
N SER A 370 -2.59 -7.37 7.45
CA SER A 370 -3.56 -6.95 6.43
C SER A 370 -3.57 -7.89 5.22
N TRP A 371 -4.66 -7.84 4.43
CA TRP A 371 -4.79 -8.62 3.20
C TRP A 371 -3.75 -8.23 2.15
N VAL A 372 -3.66 -6.93 1.88
CA VAL A 372 -2.59 -6.30 1.10
C VAL A 372 -2.05 -5.06 1.82
N GLU A 373 -0.91 -4.55 1.36
CA GLU A 373 -0.43 -3.20 1.70
C GLU A 373 -1.27 -2.18 0.90
N HIS A 374 -2.35 -1.70 1.51
CA HIS A 374 -3.41 -0.94 0.85
C HIS A 374 -3.18 0.57 0.93
N ASP A 375 -3.78 1.31 -0.01
CA ASP A 375 -4.02 2.74 0.19
C ASP A 375 -4.95 2.94 1.40
N THR A 376 -4.76 4.00 2.17
CA THR A 376 -5.57 4.24 3.39
C THR A 376 -6.50 5.45 3.26
N ASN A 377 -6.43 6.18 2.15
CA ASN A 377 -7.14 7.43 1.93
C ASN A 377 -8.48 7.23 1.22
N MET A 378 -8.54 6.34 0.22
CA MET A 378 -9.70 6.16 -0.65
C MET A 378 -10.62 4.98 -0.29
N PRO A 379 -10.13 3.84 0.24
CA PRO A 379 -11.02 2.78 0.69
C PRO A 379 -11.96 3.24 1.80
N SER A 380 -13.17 2.70 1.86
CA SER A 380 -14.10 2.96 2.96
C SER A 380 -13.53 2.48 4.32
N GLY A 381 -14.10 2.98 5.43
CA GLY A 381 -13.73 2.49 6.76
C GLY A 381 -13.96 0.98 6.91
N GLU A 382 -15.05 0.46 6.32
CA GLU A 382 -15.31 -0.98 6.30
C GLU A 382 -14.24 -1.73 5.52
N SER A 383 -13.79 -1.23 4.38
CA SER A 383 -12.70 -1.83 3.61
C SER A 383 -11.41 -1.91 4.45
N LEU A 384 -11.04 -0.87 5.20
CA LEU A 384 -9.88 -0.90 6.09
C LEU A 384 -10.04 -1.96 7.19
N VAL A 385 -11.25 -2.13 7.73
CA VAL A 385 -11.52 -3.23 8.66
C VAL A 385 -11.38 -4.58 7.97
N ARG A 386 -11.89 -4.74 6.75
CA ARG A 386 -11.80 -6.00 6.00
C ARG A 386 -10.35 -6.34 5.64
N GLN A 387 -9.50 -5.36 5.33
CA GLN A 387 -8.07 -5.57 5.17
C GLN A 387 -7.48 -6.31 6.37
N PHE A 388 -7.77 -5.85 7.60
CA PHE A 388 -7.29 -6.52 8.81
C PHE A 388 -8.03 -7.81 9.14
N LEU A 389 -9.34 -7.88 8.91
CA LEU A 389 -10.13 -9.09 9.18
C LEU A 389 -9.60 -10.27 8.37
N TYR A 390 -9.44 -10.11 7.06
CA TYR A 390 -8.93 -11.16 6.19
C TYR A 390 -7.43 -11.43 6.43
N GLY A 391 -6.62 -10.39 6.64
CA GLY A 391 -5.20 -10.53 6.94
C GLY A 391 -4.91 -11.27 8.24
N GLN A 392 -5.46 -10.79 9.36
CA GLN A 392 -5.26 -11.40 10.68
C GLN A 392 -5.77 -12.84 10.74
N ARG A 393 -6.95 -13.12 10.17
CA ARG A 393 -7.51 -14.47 10.16
C ARG A 393 -6.69 -15.41 9.28
N TYR A 394 -6.14 -14.95 8.17
CA TYR A 394 -5.22 -15.75 7.37
C TYR A 394 -3.98 -16.15 8.18
N PHE A 395 -3.33 -15.21 8.85
CA PHE A 395 -2.15 -15.51 9.68
C PHE A 395 -2.47 -16.39 10.87
N GLU A 396 -3.57 -16.13 11.59
CA GLU A 396 -4.00 -16.93 12.74
C GLU A 396 -4.30 -18.38 12.34
N SER A 397 -5.03 -18.60 11.23
CA SER A 397 -5.39 -19.95 10.77
C SER A 397 -4.20 -20.77 10.27
N ARG A 398 -3.20 -20.15 9.62
CA ARG A 398 -2.06 -20.87 9.00
C ARG A 398 -0.85 -20.99 9.92
N PHE A 399 -0.64 -20.01 10.79
CA PHE A 399 0.56 -19.88 11.63
C PHE A 399 0.28 -19.84 13.13
N GLY A 400 -0.99 -19.69 13.55
CA GLY A 400 -1.41 -19.79 14.95
C GLY A 400 -1.34 -18.49 15.75
N GLU A 401 -0.91 -17.39 15.13
CA GLU A 401 -0.72 -16.09 15.78
C GLU A 401 -1.21 -14.95 14.89
N ARG A 402 -1.62 -13.84 15.52
CA ARG A 402 -1.99 -12.59 14.85
C ARG A 402 -0.82 -11.61 14.90
N CYS A 403 -0.66 -10.81 13.86
CA CYS A 403 0.34 -9.75 13.82
C CYS A 403 0.00 -8.66 14.84
N ARG A 404 1.01 -8.11 15.53
CA ARG A 404 0.89 -6.97 16.46
C ARG A 404 1.34 -5.64 15.85
N THR A 405 2.09 -5.72 14.75
CA THR A 405 2.68 -4.57 14.05
C THR A 405 2.08 -4.43 12.66
N PHE A 406 1.43 -3.29 12.43
CA PHE A 406 0.98 -2.91 11.09
C PHE A 406 2.16 -2.32 10.32
N TRP A 407 2.55 -3.00 9.24
CA TRP A 407 3.70 -2.69 8.40
C TRP A 407 3.20 -2.17 7.05
N LEU A 408 3.36 -0.87 6.81
CA LEU A 408 2.84 -0.19 5.63
C LEU A 408 3.86 0.86 5.13
N PRO A 409 5.01 0.41 4.59
CA PRO A 409 6.11 1.29 4.23
C PRO A 409 5.80 2.26 3.08
N ASP A 410 5.02 1.83 2.08
CA ASP A 410 4.93 2.55 0.80
C ASP A 410 3.61 3.29 0.52
N THR A 411 2.66 3.30 1.46
CA THR A 411 1.35 3.93 1.22
C THR A 411 1.43 5.46 1.06
N PHE A 412 0.61 6.00 0.14
CA PHE A 412 0.64 7.42 -0.25
C PHE A 412 -0.18 8.33 0.68
N GLY A 413 0.20 8.37 1.96
CA GLY A 413 -0.45 9.15 3.01
C GLY A 413 -1.42 8.32 3.86
N TYR A 414 -1.68 8.78 5.10
CA TYR A 414 -2.32 7.94 6.12
C TYR A 414 -3.54 8.60 6.75
N SER A 415 -4.69 7.93 6.67
CA SER A 415 -5.97 8.43 7.21
C SER A 415 -6.00 8.49 8.73
N THR A 416 -6.79 9.43 9.25
CA THR A 416 -6.80 9.81 10.68
C THR A 416 -7.27 8.71 11.63
N GLN A 417 -8.15 7.81 11.17
CA GLN A 417 -8.77 6.78 12.03
C GLN A 417 -7.99 5.47 12.06
N LEU A 418 -6.93 5.35 11.26
CA LEU A 418 -6.15 4.12 11.16
C LEU A 418 -5.59 3.62 12.52
N PRO A 419 -5.10 4.48 13.45
CA PRO A 419 -4.70 4.04 14.78
C PRO A 419 -5.82 3.31 15.55
N GLN A 420 -7.04 3.84 15.55
CA GLN A 420 -8.18 3.20 16.21
C GLN A 420 -8.49 1.83 15.58
N ILE A 421 -8.54 1.77 14.24
CA ILE A 421 -8.83 0.51 13.53
C ILE A 421 -7.73 -0.52 13.81
N CYS A 422 -6.46 -0.12 13.84
CA CYS A 422 -5.34 -0.99 14.24
C CYS A 422 -5.56 -1.55 15.65
N ARG A 423 -5.92 -0.69 16.62
CA ARG A 423 -6.17 -1.11 18.01
C ARG A 423 -7.33 -2.09 18.11
N LEU A 424 -8.40 -1.84 17.37
CA LEU A 424 -9.52 -2.77 17.28
C LEU A 424 -9.13 -4.08 16.59
N ALA A 425 -8.13 -4.08 15.70
CA ALA A 425 -7.59 -5.28 15.05
C ALA A 425 -6.49 -5.98 15.88
N GLY A 426 -6.27 -5.57 17.13
CA GLY A 426 -5.26 -6.15 18.02
C GLY A 426 -3.83 -5.68 17.77
N MET A 427 -3.63 -4.65 16.94
CA MET A 427 -2.32 -4.07 16.61
C MET A 427 -2.13 -2.72 17.29
N ASN A 428 -1.07 -2.59 18.06
CA ASN A 428 -0.73 -1.38 18.80
C ASN A 428 0.54 -0.68 18.30
N ARG A 429 1.09 -1.15 17.17
CA ARG A 429 2.34 -0.67 16.56
C ARG A 429 2.14 -0.42 15.08
N PHE A 430 2.88 0.55 14.56
CA PHE A 430 2.85 0.95 13.17
C PHE A 430 4.26 1.23 12.65
N PHE A 431 4.56 0.71 11.46
CA PHE A 431 5.78 1.01 10.72
C PHE A 431 5.43 1.58 9.35
N THR A 432 6.07 2.67 8.97
CA THR A 432 5.91 3.33 7.67
C THR A 432 7.19 4.01 7.22
N GLN A 433 7.34 4.27 5.92
CA GLN A 433 8.50 4.98 5.37
C GLN A 433 8.15 6.20 4.51
N LYS A 434 7.03 6.16 3.76
CA LYS A 434 6.76 7.13 2.68
C LYS A 434 6.77 8.60 3.11
N LEU A 435 6.50 8.91 4.37
CA LEU A 435 6.52 10.28 4.90
C LEU A 435 7.91 10.92 4.91
N SER A 436 8.99 10.14 4.78
CA SER A 436 10.33 10.71 4.57
C SER A 436 10.52 11.29 3.16
N TRP A 437 9.56 11.09 2.25
CA TRP A 437 9.61 11.58 0.86
C TRP A 437 8.86 12.91 0.66
N ASN A 438 8.36 13.52 1.73
CA ASN A 438 7.77 14.84 1.65
C ASN A 438 8.75 15.82 0.97
N ASN A 439 8.32 16.45 -0.12
CA ASN A 439 9.16 17.37 -0.88
C ASN A 439 9.08 18.83 -0.39
N ILE A 440 8.18 19.14 0.55
CA ILE A 440 8.02 20.47 1.15
C ILE A 440 8.55 20.45 2.59
N ASN A 441 7.97 19.63 3.48
CA ASN A 441 8.34 19.55 4.90
C ASN A 441 8.92 18.20 5.29
N ASN A 442 10.13 18.21 5.84
CA ASN A 442 10.67 17.05 6.53
C ASN A 442 9.79 16.71 7.76
N PHE A 443 9.17 15.53 7.76
CA PHE A 443 8.38 15.09 8.92
C PHE A 443 9.24 15.11 10.21
N PRO A 444 8.75 15.66 11.33
CA PRO A 444 9.62 16.05 12.46
C PRO A 444 10.00 14.90 13.39
N HIS A 445 9.43 13.69 13.22
CA HIS A 445 9.59 12.59 14.17
C HIS A 445 9.96 11.28 13.49
N THR A 446 10.69 10.43 14.22
CA THR A 446 11.01 9.06 13.82
C THR A 446 10.20 8.07 14.64
N THR A 447 10.17 8.24 15.97
CA THR A 447 9.45 7.37 16.90
C THR A 447 8.49 8.22 17.72
N PHE A 448 7.19 7.96 17.60
CA PHE A 448 6.15 8.80 18.18
C PHE A 448 4.85 8.03 18.40
N ASN A 449 3.97 8.56 19.25
CA ASN A 449 2.59 8.08 19.38
C ASN A 449 1.73 8.72 18.29
N TRP A 450 1.19 7.91 17.39
CA TRP A 450 0.21 8.38 16.40
C TRP A 450 -1.20 8.19 16.96
N VAL A 451 -1.93 9.29 17.07
CA VAL A 451 -3.22 9.39 17.77
C VAL A 451 -4.35 9.67 16.77
N SER A 452 -5.39 8.83 16.79
CA SER A 452 -6.58 8.97 15.96
C SER A 452 -7.56 10.02 16.50
N LEU A 453 -8.65 10.25 15.75
CA LEU A 453 -9.68 11.24 16.08
C LEU A 453 -10.35 10.98 17.45
N ASP A 454 -10.48 9.72 17.86
CA ASP A 454 -11.08 9.33 19.14
C ASP A 454 -10.11 9.32 20.33
N GLY A 455 -8.82 9.59 20.07
CA GLY A 455 -7.75 9.49 21.07
C GLY A 455 -7.10 8.10 21.20
N SER A 456 -7.52 7.10 20.43
CA SER A 456 -6.79 5.83 20.35
C SER A 456 -5.40 6.08 19.75
N GLN A 457 -4.39 5.29 20.17
CA GLN A 457 -3.01 5.51 19.71
C GLN A 457 -2.27 4.22 19.43
N VAL A 458 -1.32 4.32 18.50
CA VAL A 458 -0.31 3.29 18.17
C VAL A 458 1.09 3.89 18.24
N ILE A 459 2.10 3.10 18.61
CA ILE A 459 3.49 3.54 18.51
C ILE A 459 3.91 3.43 17.04
N CYS A 460 4.27 4.56 16.44
CA CYS A 460 4.76 4.65 15.08
C CYS A 460 6.29 4.74 15.06
N HIS A 461 6.93 4.00 14.15
CA HIS A 461 8.35 4.16 13.82
C HIS A 461 8.54 4.29 12.31
N MET A 462 9.40 5.22 11.88
CA MET A 462 9.87 5.35 10.50
C MET A 462 11.36 5.05 10.43
N ALA A 463 11.86 4.36 9.41
CA ALA A 463 13.29 4.09 9.35
C ALA A 463 14.07 5.39 9.04
N PRO A 464 15.04 5.79 9.89
CA PRO A 464 15.80 7.02 9.65
C PRO A 464 16.64 6.98 8.39
N CYS A 465 16.99 5.80 7.85
CA CYS A 465 17.73 5.69 6.60
C CYS A 465 16.95 6.10 5.35
N GLU A 466 15.71 6.55 5.51
CA GLU A 466 14.82 7.10 4.48
C GLU A 466 14.43 6.13 3.35
N THR A 467 14.60 4.82 3.59
CA THR A 467 14.23 3.75 2.66
C THR A 467 13.91 2.45 3.42
N TYR A 468 13.05 1.61 2.83
CA TYR A 468 12.81 0.23 3.25
C TYR A 468 13.51 -0.82 2.38
N THR A 469 14.33 -0.35 1.44
CA THR A 469 15.14 -1.15 0.49
C THR A 469 16.64 -0.91 0.69
N ALA A 470 17.07 -0.69 1.94
CA ALA A 470 18.47 -0.39 2.22
C ALA A 470 19.40 -1.52 1.73
N ASP A 471 20.56 -1.14 1.21
CA ASP A 471 21.55 -2.08 0.68
C ASP A 471 22.56 -2.54 1.75
N ALA A 472 22.26 -2.22 3.02
CA ALA A 472 23.12 -2.47 4.17
C ALA A 472 24.56 -1.93 3.98
N HIS A 473 24.70 -0.82 3.27
CA HIS A 473 25.96 -0.09 3.18
C HIS A 473 26.35 0.48 4.54
N PHE A 474 27.63 0.81 4.70
CA PHE A 474 28.11 1.62 5.81
C PHE A 474 27.28 2.91 5.98
N GLY A 475 26.98 3.59 4.86
CA GLY A 475 26.17 4.80 4.84
C GLY A 475 24.73 4.59 5.32
N ASP A 476 24.12 3.42 5.06
CA ASP A 476 22.78 3.09 5.54
C ASP A 476 22.76 2.94 7.07
N VAL A 477 23.76 2.24 7.62
CA VAL A 477 23.94 2.05 9.07
C VAL A 477 24.19 3.40 9.76
N LYS A 478 25.03 4.25 9.18
CA LYS A 478 25.29 5.61 9.67
C LYS A 478 24.03 6.47 9.66
N ARG A 479 23.30 6.50 8.54
CA ARG A 479 22.04 7.27 8.37
C ARG A 479 20.96 6.84 9.36
N SER A 480 20.89 5.55 9.68
CA SER A 480 19.98 4.99 10.69
C SER A 480 20.11 5.65 12.07
N VAL A 481 21.21 6.35 12.33
CA VAL A 481 21.37 7.22 13.49
C VAL A 481 21.37 8.68 13.06
N THR A 482 22.21 9.13 12.14
CA THR A 482 22.36 10.58 11.86
C THR A 482 21.11 11.29 11.34
N GLN A 483 20.12 10.55 10.84
CA GLN A 483 18.82 11.08 10.39
C GLN A 483 17.67 10.79 11.38
N HIS A 484 17.96 10.25 12.58
CA HIS A 484 16.94 9.95 13.59
C HIS A 484 16.44 11.23 14.26
N LYS A 485 15.14 11.52 14.12
CA LYS A 485 14.50 12.79 14.50
C LYS A 485 13.90 12.79 15.91
N SER A 486 14.01 11.67 16.62
CA SER A 486 13.46 11.47 17.97
C SER A 486 14.50 10.94 18.96
N MET A 487 15.78 11.32 18.79
CA MET A 487 16.89 10.78 19.61
C MET A 487 16.75 11.13 21.10
N ASP A 488 16.11 12.26 21.42
CA ASP A 488 15.89 12.69 22.81
C ASP A 488 14.95 11.74 23.56
N GLN A 489 14.12 10.97 22.87
CA GLN A 489 13.19 10.00 23.44
C GLN A 489 13.74 8.57 23.40
N ASP A 490 14.28 8.14 22.26
CA ASP A 490 14.89 6.83 22.09
C ASP A 490 15.97 6.86 21.01
N THR A 491 17.11 6.22 21.26
CA THR A 491 18.29 6.26 20.39
C THR A 491 18.33 5.11 19.38
N THR A 492 17.35 4.22 19.39
CA THR A 492 17.35 3.00 18.58
C THR A 492 16.52 3.15 17.32
N SER A 493 16.93 2.46 16.25
CA SER A 493 16.24 2.50 14.97
C SER A 493 16.09 1.13 14.34
N LEU A 494 15.12 1.00 13.44
CA LEU A 494 15.04 -0.09 12.47
C LEU A 494 15.80 0.29 11.20
N LEU A 495 16.51 -0.69 10.63
CA LEU A 495 17.11 -0.67 9.31
C LEU A 495 16.51 -1.80 8.46
N PRO A 496 15.34 -1.59 7.85
CA PRO A 496 14.80 -2.49 6.83
C PRO A 496 15.74 -2.56 5.62
N PHE A 497 16.31 -3.74 5.35
CA PHE A 497 17.25 -3.94 4.24
C PHE A 497 16.80 -5.06 3.30
N GLY A 498 17.19 -4.96 2.05
CA GLY A 498 16.85 -5.92 1.00
C GLY A 498 16.45 -5.23 -0.30
N LYS A 499 16.47 -6.00 -1.40
CA LYS A 499 15.90 -5.54 -2.67
C LYS A 499 14.38 -5.63 -2.58
N GLY A 500 13.70 -4.49 -2.76
CA GLY A 500 12.24 -4.37 -2.66
C GLY A 500 11.60 -3.88 -3.96
N ASP A 501 10.38 -3.38 -3.85
CA ASP A 501 9.49 -2.83 -4.88
C ASP A 501 9.11 -3.88 -5.95
N GLY A 502 10.09 -4.53 -6.58
CA GLY A 502 9.93 -5.68 -7.47
C GLY A 502 10.23 -7.05 -6.88
N GLY A 503 10.62 -7.12 -5.60
CA GLY A 503 11.04 -8.33 -4.90
C GLY A 503 12.54 -8.59 -4.88
N GLY A 504 12.92 -9.85 -4.60
CA GLY A 504 14.31 -10.31 -4.45
C GLY A 504 14.76 -10.47 -3.00
N GLY A 505 14.39 -9.52 -2.14
CA GLY A 505 14.71 -9.48 -0.70
C GLY A 505 16.21 -9.31 -0.42
N PRO A 506 16.64 -9.50 0.84
CA PRO A 506 18.03 -9.51 1.23
C PRO A 506 18.93 -10.39 0.36
N THR A 507 20.15 -9.95 0.08
CA THR A 507 21.20 -10.76 -0.56
C THR A 507 22.24 -11.24 0.46
N PHE A 508 23.06 -12.25 0.11
CA PHE A 508 24.08 -12.73 1.04
C PHE A 508 25.15 -11.66 1.29
N GLU A 509 25.43 -10.82 0.28
CA GLU A 509 26.36 -9.71 0.39
C GLU A 509 25.90 -8.71 1.44
N GLN A 510 24.62 -8.36 1.46
CA GLN A 510 24.07 -7.45 2.47
C GLN A 510 24.29 -7.97 3.91
N LEU A 511 24.17 -9.29 4.12
CA LEU A 511 24.45 -9.92 5.41
C LEU A 511 25.95 -9.88 5.76
N GLU A 512 26.83 -10.19 4.80
CA GLU A 512 28.28 -10.11 5.00
C GLU A 512 28.73 -8.68 5.35
N LYS A 513 28.13 -7.68 4.70
CA LYS A 513 28.35 -6.25 4.95
C LYS A 513 27.93 -5.86 6.36
N LEU A 514 26.75 -6.30 6.82
CA LEU A 514 26.29 -6.05 8.21
C LEU A 514 27.23 -6.66 9.25
N ARG A 515 27.75 -7.87 9.02
CA ARG A 515 28.75 -8.48 9.93
C ARG A 515 30.00 -7.60 10.04
N ARG A 516 30.49 -7.06 8.92
CA ARG A 516 31.68 -6.21 8.87
C ARG A 516 31.44 -4.81 9.43
N CYS A 517 30.26 -4.23 9.22
CA CYS A 517 29.84 -3.01 9.90
C CYS A 517 29.85 -3.21 11.42
N ARG A 518 29.27 -4.32 11.93
CA ARG A 518 29.30 -4.63 13.36
C ARG A 518 30.73 -4.81 13.89
N GLY A 519 31.56 -5.59 13.19
CA GLY A 519 32.95 -5.79 13.59
C GLY A 519 33.77 -4.50 13.64
N LEU A 520 33.60 -3.63 12.63
CA LEU A 520 34.20 -2.30 12.58
C LEU A 520 33.76 -1.47 13.79
N SER A 521 32.46 -1.40 14.07
CA SER A 521 31.92 -0.68 15.23
C SER A 521 32.53 -1.16 16.55
N ASP A 522 32.65 -2.47 16.75
CA ASP A 522 33.19 -3.05 17.99
C ASP A 522 34.72 -2.89 18.11
N THR A 523 35.44 -2.73 17.00
CA THR A 523 36.91 -2.67 16.99
C THR A 523 37.44 -1.23 17.08
N VAL A 524 36.88 -0.30 16.30
CA VAL A 524 37.41 1.08 16.18
C VAL A 524 36.39 2.17 16.53
N GLY A 525 35.11 1.80 16.72
CA GLY A 525 34.02 2.71 17.06
C GLY A 525 33.57 3.62 15.90
N LEU A 526 32.93 4.72 16.26
CA LEU A 526 32.40 5.79 15.39
C LEU A 526 31.21 5.40 14.48
N LEU A 527 31.21 4.24 13.83
CA LEU A 527 30.01 3.71 13.17
C LEU A 527 29.07 3.15 14.25
N PRO A 528 27.76 3.46 14.25
CA PRO A 528 26.85 2.95 15.26
C PRO A 528 26.73 1.42 15.19
N PRO A 529 26.80 0.70 16.33
CA PRO A 529 26.72 -0.75 16.31
C PRO A 529 25.35 -1.23 15.81
N ALA A 530 25.37 -2.03 14.75
CA ALA A 530 24.19 -2.67 14.18
C ALA A 530 24.08 -4.13 14.61
N LYS A 531 22.85 -4.63 14.75
CA LYS A 531 22.56 -6.06 14.91
C LYS A 531 21.36 -6.47 14.06
N ILE A 532 21.24 -7.75 13.79
CA ILE A 532 19.95 -8.32 13.37
C ILE A 532 19.18 -8.65 14.66
N PRO A 533 17.99 -8.04 14.91
CA PRO A 533 17.24 -8.26 16.14
C PRO A 533 16.57 -9.64 16.13
N GLU A 534 15.99 -10.04 17.26
CA GLU A 534 15.19 -11.27 17.35
C GLU A 534 13.93 -11.18 16.47
N SER A 535 13.24 -10.04 16.51
CA SER A 535 12.08 -9.71 15.70
C SER A 535 11.83 -8.20 15.65
N VAL A 536 10.99 -7.76 14.72
CA VAL A 536 10.44 -6.38 14.73
C VAL A 536 9.61 -6.15 15.99
N ASP A 537 8.86 -7.18 16.42
CA ASP A 537 8.07 -7.08 17.64
C ASP A 537 8.93 -6.88 18.89
N ALA A 538 10.12 -7.49 18.98
CA ALA A 538 11.05 -7.27 20.09
C ALA A 538 11.56 -5.82 20.14
N PHE A 539 11.77 -5.19 18.97
CA PHE A 539 12.10 -3.77 18.89
C PHE A 539 10.99 -2.90 19.49
N PHE A 540 9.74 -3.15 19.11
CA PHE A 540 8.59 -2.41 19.65
C PHE A 540 8.26 -2.77 21.11
N ASP A 541 8.41 -4.02 21.54
CA ASP A 541 8.22 -4.45 22.93
C ASP A 541 9.14 -3.64 23.86
N ARG A 542 10.40 -3.38 23.46
CA ARG A 542 11.32 -2.51 24.20
C ARG A 542 10.79 -1.07 24.32
N LEU A 543 10.33 -0.49 23.21
CA LEU A 543 9.79 0.88 23.19
C LEU A 543 8.53 1.00 24.07
N GLU A 544 7.62 0.04 23.95
CA GLU A 544 6.40 -0.04 24.78
C GLU A 544 6.74 -0.16 26.25
N HIS A 545 7.69 -1.02 26.60
CA HIS A 545 8.13 -1.20 27.98
C HIS A 545 8.70 0.09 28.58
N ARG A 546 9.58 0.79 27.84
CA ARG A 546 10.15 2.08 28.27
C ARG A 546 9.07 3.15 28.43
N ALA A 547 8.11 3.21 27.51
CA ALA A 547 7.00 4.15 27.61
C ALA A 547 6.08 3.84 28.80
N ALA A 548 5.80 2.56 29.06
CA ALA A 548 4.92 2.12 30.15
C ALA A 548 5.53 2.30 31.54
N THR A 549 6.86 2.17 31.66
CA THR A 549 7.60 2.35 32.92
C THR A 549 7.93 3.82 33.22
N GLY A 550 7.76 4.72 32.25
CA GLY A 550 8.10 6.13 32.36
C GLY A 550 9.57 6.45 32.05
N ASP A 551 10.35 5.48 31.57
CA ASP A 551 11.75 5.66 31.15
C ASP A 551 11.89 6.52 29.88
N THR A 552 10.81 6.65 29.10
CA THR A 552 10.73 7.58 27.98
C THR A 552 9.31 8.12 27.81
N GLN A 553 9.19 9.32 27.24
CA GLN A 553 7.93 9.91 26.84
C GLN A 553 7.98 10.22 25.34
N LEU A 554 7.24 9.45 24.54
CA LEU A 554 7.15 9.68 23.10
C LEU A 554 6.28 10.91 22.79
N VAL A 555 6.73 11.70 21.82
CA VAL A 555 5.94 12.80 21.25
C VAL A 555 4.68 12.27 20.58
N THR A 556 3.64 13.09 20.49
CA THR A 556 2.33 12.71 19.94
C THR A 556 2.03 13.45 18.66
N TRP A 557 1.52 12.74 17.65
CA TRP A 557 0.94 13.33 16.44
C TRP A 557 -0.55 13.00 16.38
N TYR A 558 -1.41 14.03 16.39
CA TYR A 558 -2.87 13.87 16.33
C TYR A 558 -3.37 14.02 14.89
N GLY A 559 -4.19 13.09 14.43
CA GLY A 559 -4.86 13.17 13.13
C GLY A 559 -4.05 12.56 11.99
N GLU A 560 -4.14 13.15 10.79
CA GLU A 560 -3.63 12.52 9.56
C GLU A 560 -2.11 12.60 9.50
N LEU A 561 -1.47 11.57 8.95
CA LEU A 561 -0.10 11.71 8.46
C LEU A 561 -0.16 12.02 6.98
N TYR A 562 -0.27 13.31 6.67
CA TYR A 562 -0.42 13.80 5.31
C TYR A 562 0.89 13.66 4.53
N LEU A 563 0.87 12.88 3.44
CA LEU A 563 2.00 12.78 2.52
C LEU A 563 1.98 14.00 1.60
N GLU A 564 3.09 14.73 1.60
CA GLU A 564 3.24 15.96 0.82
C GLU A 564 3.73 15.69 -0.61
N LEU A 565 3.40 14.53 -1.16
CA LEU A 565 3.78 14.02 -2.47
C LEU A 565 2.63 13.15 -3.02
N HIS A 566 2.64 12.81 -4.31
CA HIS A 566 1.69 11.87 -4.94
C HIS A 566 0.20 12.28 -4.87
N ARG A 567 -0.10 13.59 -4.80
CA ARG A 567 -1.48 14.11 -4.68
C ARG A 567 -2.35 13.87 -5.93
N GLY A 568 -1.73 13.60 -7.08
CA GLY A 568 -2.41 13.23 -8.33
C GLY A 568 -3.13 11.88 -8.25
N CYS A 569 -2.67 11.00 -7.35
CA CYS A 569 -3.27 9.69 -7.06
C CYS A 569 -4.73 9.76 -6.63
N TYR A 570 -5.22 10.89 -6.09
CA TYR A 570 -6.63 11.04 -5.72
C TYR A 570 -7.57 11.10 -6.94
N THR A 571 -7.05 11.41 -8.13
CA THR A 571 -7.87 11.66 -9.33
C THR A 571 -7.60 10.73 -10.50
N THR A 572 -6.35 10.36 -10.77
CA THR A 572 -6.03 9.50 -11.94
C THR A 572 -6.71 8.13 -11.85
N GLN A 573 -7.00 7.47 -12.97
CA GLN A 573 -7.70 6.17 -13.00
C GLN A 573 -9.07 6.26 -12.30
N ALA A 574 -9.87 7.22 -12.74
CA ALA A 574 -11.15 7.59 -12.14
C ALA A 574 -12.17 6.44 -12.19
N ASN A 575 -12.14 5.61 -13.25
CA ASN A 575 -13.02 4.44 -13.36
C ASN A 575 -12.65 3.35 -12.34
N ASN A 576 -11.37 3.14 -12.06
CA ASN A 576 -10.92 2.20 -11.03
C ASN A 576 -11.46 2.61 -9.64
N LYS A 577 -11.32 3.89 -9.29
CA LYS A 577 -11.84 4.48 -8.05
C LYS A 577 -13.36 4.42 -7.96
N ARG A 578 -14.06 4.66 -9.07
CA ARG A 578 -15.52 4.51 -9.18
C ARG A 578 -15.93 3.07 -8.94
N ASN A 579 -15.26 2.11 -9.56
CA ASN A 579 -15.54 0.68 -9.39
C ASN A 579 -15.31 0.24 -7.94
N ASN A 580 -14.24 0.69 -7.28
CA ASN A 580 -14.02 0.45 -5.85
C ASN A 580 -15.23 0.89 -5.01
N ARG A 581 -15.62 2.17 -5.11
CA ARG A 581 -16.72 2.70 -4.28
C ARG A 581 -18.05 2.00 -4.57
N LYS A 582 -18.35 1.71 -5.84
CA LYS A 582 -19.58 1.00 -6.20
C LYS A 582 -19.56 -0.46 -5.74
N ALA A 583 -18.40 -1.11 -5.70
CA ALA A 583 -18.25 -2.47 -5.18
C ALA A 583 -18.41 -2.52 -3.65
N GLU A 584 -17.84 -1.56 -2.92
CA GLU A 584 -18.02 -1.40 -1.47
C GLU A 584 -19.50 -1.25 -1.10
N ILE A 585 -20.21 -0.35 -1.79
CA ILE A 585 -21.65 -0.13 -1.60
C ILE A 585 -22.47 -1.39 -1.93
N LEU A 586 -22.11 -2.10 -3.00
CA LEU A 586 -22.79 -3.34 -3.39
C LEU A 586 -22.59 -4.44 -2.34
N LEU A 587 -21.38 -4.58 -1.80
CA LEU A 587 -21.08 -5.55 -0.74
C LEU A 587 -21.83 -5.21 0.55
N HIS A 588 -21.86 -3.94 0.94
CA HIS A 588 -22.69 -3.44 2.05
C HIS A 588 -24.16 -3.86 1.89
N ASP A 589 -24.77 -3.56 0.73
CA ASP A 589 -26.17 -3.90 0.46
C ASP A 589 -26.41 -5.42 0.53
N ILE A 590 -25.51 -6.21 -0.06
CA ILE A 590 -25.61 -7.68 -0.09
C ILE A 590 -25.50 -8.25 1.32
N GLU A 591 -24.53 -7.82 2.12
CA GLU A 591 -24.33 -8.39 3.46
C GLU A 591 -25.52 -8.10 4.37
N TYR A 592 -26.10 -6.89 4.32
CA TYR A 592 -27.30 -6.57 5.07
C TYR A 592 -28.50 -7.44 4.63
N LEU A 593 -28.81 -7.45 3.33
CA LEU A 593 -29.97 -8.19 2.81
C LEU A 593 -29.82 -9.71 2.96
N ALA A 594 -28.62 -10.26 2.72
CA ALA A 594 -28.34 -11.67 2.93
C ALA A 594 -28.42 -12.04 4.42
N THR A 595 -28.01 -11.15 5.33
CA THR A 595 -28.18 -11.36 6.77
C THR A 595 -29.66 -11.47 7.12
N LEU A 596 -30.50 -10.52 6.68
CA LEU A 596 -31.95 -10.59 6.91
C LEU A 596 -32.59 -11.84 6.28
N ALA A 597 -32.20 -12.19 5.06
CA ALA A 597 -32.69 -13.38 4.35
C ALA A 597 -32.39 -14.67 5.13
N THR A 598 -31.22 -14.76 5.77
CA THR A 598 -30.91 -15.91 6.63
C THR A 598 -31.77 -15.94 7.88
N ILE A 599 -32.12 -14.78 8.46
CA ILE A 599 -32.91 -14.69 9.69
C ILE A 599 -34.36 -15.10 9.44
N GLN A 600 -34.96 -14.62 8.36
CA GLN A 600 -36.34 -14.97 7.97
C GLN A 600 -36.51 -16.44 7.57
N GLY A 601 -35.41 -17.12 7.21
CA GLY A 601 -35.39 -18.35 6.42
C GLY A 601 -36.00 -19.60 7.05
N ASP A 602 -37.34 -19.69 7.01
CA ASP A 602 -38.09 -20.96 6.92
C ASP A 602 -37.96 -21.63 5.52
N GLN A 603 -37.19 -21.04 4.58
CA GLN A 603 -37.10 -21.42 3.15
C GLN A 603 -35.75 -22.00 2.69
N GLY A 604 -34.80 -22.30 3.60
CA GLY A 604 -33.53 -22.96 3.24
C GLY A 604 -32.44 -22.09 2.60
N TYR A 605 -32.57 -20.76 2.64
CA TYR A 605 -31.51 -19.83 2.21
C TYR A 605 -30.29 -19.91 3.15
N LYS A 606 -29.08 -19.97 2.58
CA LYS A 606 -27.81 -19.97 3.32
C LYS A 606 -27.04 -18.68 3.05
N TYR A 607 -26.35 -18.17 4.06
CA TYR A 607 -25.50 -16.99 3.89
C TYR A 607 -24.39 -17.32 2.87
N PRO A 608 -24.21 -16.55 1.80
CA PRO A 608 -23.29 -16.90 0.72
C PRO A 608 -21.84 -16.50 1.07
N LYS A 609 -21.30 -17.08 2.14
CA LYS A 609 -19.98 -16.70 2.70
C LYS A 609 -18.86 -16.79 1.69
N GLU A 610 -18.73 -17.92 0.99
CA GLU A 610 -17.65 -18.15 0.02
C GLU A 610 -17.69 -17.12 -1.13
N ASP A 611 -18.89 -16.81 -1.64
CA ASP A 611 -19.05 -15.82 -2.71
C ASP A 611 -18.76 -14.39 -2.21
N ILE A 612 -19.16 -14.07 -0.96
CA ILE A 612 -18.85 -12.77 -0.32
C ILE A 612 -17.35 -12.62 -0.08
N ASP A 613 -16.68 -13.68 0.39
CA ASP A 613 -15.23 -13.69 0.58
C ASP A 613 -14.51 -13.49 -0.74
N PHE A 614 -14.92 -14.22 -1.78
CA PHE A 614 -14.39 -14.01 -3.12
C PHE A 614 -14.52 -12.55 -3.57
N MET A 615 -15.69 -11.93 -3.35
CA MET A 615 -15.91 -10.53 -3.72
C MET A 615 -15.04 -9.57 -2.91
N TRP A 616 -14.98 -9.72 -1.58
CA TRP A 616 -14.13 -8.89 -0.72
C TRP A 616 -12.65 -9.05 -1.07
N GLU A 617 -12.13 -10.27 -1.18
CA GLU A 617 -10.72 -10.51 -1.51
C GLU A 617 -10.32 -9.84 -2.84
N ASN A 618 -11.19 -9.84 -3.85
CA ASN A 618 -10.94 -9.14 -5.12
C ASN A 618 -11.01 -7.62 -4.98
N VAL A 619 -11.96 -7.07 -4.21
CA VAL A 619 -12.04 -5.63 -3.95
C VAL A 619 -10.81 -5.16 -3.17
N LEU A 620 -10.43 -5.87 -2.11
CA LEU A 620 -9.26 -5.56 -1.28
C LEU A 620 -7.95 -5.69 -2.07
N LEU A 621 -7.86 -6.64 -3.00
CA LEU A 621 -6.72 -6.77 -3.92
C LEU A 621 -6.58 -5.51 -4.80
N CYS A 622 -7.68 -5.01 -5.36
CA CYS A 622 -7.69 -3.76 -6.13
C CYS A 622 -7.42 -2.50 -5.28
N GLN A 623 -7.44 -2.59 -3.94
CA GLN A 623 -7.12 -1.50 -3.02
C GLN A 623 -5.64 -1.41 -2.66
N PHE A 624 -4.79 -2.24 -3.27
CA PHE A 624 -3.34 -2.13 -3.16
C PHE A 624 -2.87 -0.70 -3.46
N HIS A 625 -1.83 -0.24 -2.75
CA HIS A 625 -1.39 1.17 -2.75
C HIS A 625 -0.88 1.68 -4.11
N ASP A 626 -0.66 0.82 -5.11
CA ASP A 626 -0.46 1.29 -6.50
C ASP A 626 -1.67 1.09 -7.42
N CYS A 627 -2.53 0.11 -7.12
CA CYS A 627 -3.68 -0.18 -7.95
C CYS A 627 -4.73 0.92 -7.82
N LEU A 628 -5.22 1.16 -6.58
CA LEU A 628 -6.30 2.10 -6.35
C LEU A 628 -5.87 3.56 -6.57
N PRO A 629 -4.68 3.99 -6.11
CA PRO A 629 -4.09 5.29 -6.46
C PRO A 629 -3.94 5.55 -7.96
N GLY A 630 -3.87 4.51 -8.78
CA GLY A 630 -3.80 4.67 -10.22
C GLY A 630 -2.37 4.96 -10.71
N SER A 631 -1.41 4.27 -10.11
CA SER A 631 0.03 4.41 -10.35
C SER A 631 0.70 3.19 -11.01
N ALA A 632 -0.08 2.26 -11.56
CA ALA A 632 0.39 1.07 -12.26
C ALA A 632 0.29 1.17 -13.81
N ILE A 633 0.97 0.29 -14.54
CA ILE A 633 0.88 0.18 -16.01
C ILE A 633 -0.52 -0.26 -16.48
N GLU A 634 -0.84 -0.01 -17.75
CA GLU A 634 -2.14 -0.33 -18.36
C GLU A 634 -2.61 -1.79 -18.14
N MET A 635 -1.67 -2.75 -18.15
CA MET A 635 -1.96 -4.16 -17.92
C MET A 635 -2.57 -4.43 -16.54
N CYS A 636 -2.19 -3.66 -15.52
CA CYS A 636 -2.72 -3.81 -14.17
C CYS A 636 -4.18 -3.33 -14.07
N TYR A 637 -4.57 -2.32 -14.85
CA TYR A 637 -5.98 -1.89 -14.86
C TYR A 637 -6.87 -2.82 -15.65
N ARG A 638 -6.33 -3.52 -16.66
CA ARG A 638 -7.05 -4.62 -17.29
C ARG A 638 -7.32 -5.75 -16.29
N ASP A 639 -6.34 -6.08 -15.44
CA ASP A 639 -6.51 -7.05 -14.35
C ASP A 639 -7.58 -6.58 -13.34
N SER A 640 -7.53 -5.32 -12.90
CA SER A 640 -8.54 -4.77 -11.96
C SER A 640 -9.93 -4.68 -12.58
N ASP A 641 -10.05 -4.29 -13.84
CA ASP A 641 -11.33 -4.25 -14.56
C ASP A 641 -11.97 -5.64 -14.65
N GLU A 642 -11.16 -6.67 -14.92
CA GLU A 642 -11.62 -8.07 -14.92
C GLU A 642 -12.10 -8.50 -13.51
N ALA A 643 -11.35 -8.15 -12.47
CA ALA A 643 -11.74 -8.44 -11.09
C ALA A 643 -13.06 -7.76 -10.72
N TYR A 644 -13.21 -6.46 -10.98
CA TYR A 644 -14.46 -5.74 -10.72
C TYR A 644 -15.62 -6.29 -11.56
N ALA A 645 -15.41 -6.68 -12.81
CA ALA A 645 -16.46 -7.28 -13.63
C ALA A 645 -16.99 -8.59 -13.00
N LYS A 646 -16.09 -9.42 -12.45
CA LYS A 646 -16.48 -10.63 -11.70
C LYS A 646 -17.24 -10.28 -10.41
N VAL A 647 -16.76 -9.29 -9.65
CA VAL A 647 -17.43 -8.79 -8.44
C VAL A 647 -18.85 -8.29 -8.76
N PHE A 648 -19.03 -7.45 -9.77
CA PHE A 648 -20.35 -6.93 -10.14
C PHE A 648 -21.29 -8.01 -10.68
N THR A 649 -20.76 -8.99 -11.42
CA THR A 649 -21.55 -10.13 -11.93
C THR A 649 -22.05 -11.00 -10.77
N MET A 650 -21.15 -11.36 -9.85
CA MET A 650 -21.51 -12.13 -8.65
C MET A 650 -22.46 -11.34 -7.76
N GLY A 651 -22.18 -10.07 -7.51
CA GLY A 651 -22.99 -9.24 -6.63
C GLY A 651 -24.42 -9.05 -7.13
N LYS A 652 -24.64 -8.87 -8.45
CA LYS A 652 -25.99 -8.84 -9.04
C LYS A 652 -26.76 -10.15 -8.78
N LYS A 653 -26.08 -11.30 -8.90
CA LYS A 653 -26.66 -12.62 -8.60
C LYS A 653 -27.01 -12.75 -7.12
N LEU A 654 -26.08 -12.42 -6.22
CA LEU A 654 -26.31 -12.51 -4.77
C LEU A 654 -27.43 -11.58 -4.29
N LEU A 655 -27.46 -10.35 -4.80
CA LEU A 655 -28.51 -9.39 -4.48
C LEU A 655 -29.89 -9.91 -4.92
N LYS A 656 -30.00 -10.43 -6.15
CA LYS A 656 -31.24 -11.06 -6.63
C LYS A 656 -31.66 -12.24 -5.76
N ASN A 657 -30.72 -13.09 -5.35
CA ASN A 657 -31.00 -14.24 -4.50
C ASN A 657 -31.46 -13.83 -3.10
N ALA A 658 -30.83 -12.83 -2.49
CA ALA A 658 -31.22 -12.31 -1.18
C ALA A 658 -32.61 -11.67 -1.23
N LEU A 659 -32.88 -10.83 -2.25
CA LEU A 659 -34.20 -10.23 -2.46
C LEU A 659 -35.28 -11.30 -2.69
N GLY A 660 -35.01 -12.32 -3.51
CA GLY A 660 -35.93 -13.43 -3.74
C GLY A 660 -36.21 -14.23 -2.46
N ALA A 661 -35.18 -14.49 -1.64
CA ALA A 661 -35.33 -15.17 -0.34
C ALA A 661 -36.13 -14.36 0.69
N LEU A 662 -36.08 -13.03 0.58
CA LEU A 662 -36.93 -12.12 1.38
C LEU A 662 -38.37 -12.04 0.87
N GLY A 663 -38.67 -12.58 -0.33
CA GLY A 663 -40.02 -12.62 -0.92
C GLY A 663 -40.31 -11.53 -1.95
N PHE A 664 -39.30 -10.77 -2.38
CA PHE A 664 -39.48 -9.77 -3.45
C PHE A 664 -39.60 -10.46 -4.82
N ASP A 665 -40.62 -10.05 -5.58
CA ASP A 665 -40.87 -10.56 -6.93
C ASP A 665 -41.36 -9.43 -7.85
N ASP A 666 -40.42 -8.81 -8.56
CA ASP A 666 -40.71 -7.75 -9.52
C ASP A 666 -41.43 -8.27 -10.78
N GLY A 667 -41.48 -9.59 -10.99
CA GLY A 667 -42.11 -10.26 -12.12
C GLY A 667 -43.50 -10.84 -11.84
N ALA A 668 -44.00 -10.76 -10.60
CA ALA A 668 -45.29 -11.31 -10.20
C ALA A 668 -46.46 -10.71 -11.00
N THR A 669 -47.18 -11.56 -11.73
CA THR A 669 -48.42 -11.22 -12.48
C THR A 669 -49.68 -11.87 -11.89
N GLY A 670 -49.57 -12.48 -10.70
CA GLY A 670 -50.62 -13.29 -10.07
C GLY A 670 -51.68 -12.51 -9.26
N LEU A 671 -52.69 -13.25 -8.77
CA LEU A 671 -53.90 -12.75 -8.07
C LEU A 671 -53.66 -12.06 -6.71
N LYS A 672 -52.48 -12.17 -6.10
CA LYS A 672 -52.08 -11.31 -4.96
C LYS A 672 -51.39 -10.08 -5.52
N VAL A 673 -52.04 -8.91 -5.45
CA VAL A 673 -51.49 -7.64 -5.92
C VAL A 673 -50.21 -7.34 -5.14
N ALA A 674 -49.04 -7.58 -5.74
CA ALA A 674 -47.77 -7.20 -5.15
C ALA A 674 -47.67 -5.67 -5.16
N THR A 675 -47.41 -5.09 -3.98
CA THR A 675 -47.30 -3.64 -3.81
C THR A 675 -45.84 -3.22 -3.82
N ASP A 676 -45.58 -2.02 -4.31
CA ASP A 676 -44.23 -1.48 -4.31
C ASP A 676 -43.75 -1.25 -2.86
N VAL A 677 -42.50 -1.58 -2.58
CA VAL A 677 -41.76 -1.38 -1.32
C VAL A 677 -40.44 -0.70 -1.64
N VAL A 678 -40.06 0.30 -0.83
CA VAL A 678 -38.76 0.96 -0.97
C VAL A 678 -37.73 0.18 -0.16
N VAL A 679 -36.77 -0.43 -0.84
CA VAL A 679 -35.64 -1.12 -0.20
C VAL A 679 -34.55 -0.10 0.07
N GLN A 680 -34.20 0.03 1.36
CA GLN A 680 -33.17 0.94 1.83
C GLN A 680 -32.32 0.26 2.91
N THR A 681 -31.01 0.26 2.69
CA THR A 681 -30.02 -0.51 3.42
C THR A 681 -29.24 0.31 4.45
N LEU A 682 -29.46 1.63 4.51
CA LEU A 682 -28.78 2.52 5.46
C LEU A 682 -29.28 2.30 6.90
N GLY A 683 -28.41 2.63 7.86
CA GLY A 683 -28.63 2.46 9.30
C GLY A 683 -29.73 3.29 9.96
N TRP A 684 -30.41 4.15 9.20
CA TRP A 684 -31.49 5.03 9.68
C TRP A 684 -32.70 4.97 8.76
N LYS A 685 -33.84 5.48 9.24
CA LYS A 685 -35.03 5.64 8.40
C LYS A 685 -34.87 6.85 7.48
N ARG A 686 -35.03 6.64 6.17
CA ARG A 686 -35.15 7.74 5.19
C ARG A 686 -36.61 8.21 5.14
N GLY A 687 -36.82 9.50 4.88
CA GLY A 687 -38.15 10.04 4.58
C GLY A 687 -38.80 9.36 3.36
N GLU A 688 -40.12 9.49 3.21
CA GLU A 688 -40.87 8.86 2.12
C GLU A 688 -40.31 9.22 0.74
N ASP A 689 -40.33 8.25 -0.19
CA ASP A 689 -39.94 8.51 -1.57
C ASP A 689 -40.87 9.57 -2.18
N VAL A 690 -40.25 10.65 -2.62
CA VAL A 690 -40.88 11.78 -3.31
C VAL A 690 -41.73 11.31 -4.48
N SER A 691 -41.38 10.20 -5.13
CA SER A 691 -42.17 9.64 -6.23
C SER A 691 -43.56 9.15 -5.81
N ARG A 692 -43.75 8.73 -4.54
CA ARG A 692 -45.02 8.18 -4.02
C ARG A 692 -45.96 9.21 -3.42
N SER A 693 -45.43 10.27 -2.82
CA SER A 693 -46.21 11.28 -2.09
C SER A 693 -46.97 12.28 -2.98
N ILE A 694 -46.88 12.17 -4.31
CA ILE A 694 -47.36 13.19 -5.28
C ILE A 694 -48.72 12.86 -5.94
N GLN A 695 -49.40 11.75 -5.60
CA GLN A 695 -50.72 11.46 -6.20
C GLN A 695 -51.83 12.49 -5.86
N THR A 696 -51.57 13.53 -5.04
CA THR A 696 -52.63 14.41 -4.49
C THR A 696 -52.46 15.93 -4.68
N GLN A 697 -51.45 16.46 -5.38
CA GLN A 697 -51.25 17.93 -5.48
C GLN A 697 -51.50 18.55 -6.86
N SER A 698 -52.12 19.75 -6.89
CA SER A 698 -52.52 20.48 -8.10
C SER A 698 -51.49 21.50 -8.63
N ARG A 699 -50.34 21.67 -7.98
CA ARG A 699 -49.24 22.55 -8.41
C ARG A 699 -47.90 21.80 -8.35
N PRO A 700 -46.98 21.99 -9.30
CA PRO A 700 -45.67 21.34 -9.28
C PRO A 700 -44.79 21.93 -8.16
N ALA A 701 -44.24 21.08 -7.30
CA ALA A 701 -43.39 21.49 -6.16
C ALA A 701 -41.97 21.90 -6.56
N VAL A 702 -41.61 21.71 -7.83
CA VAL A 702 -40.39 22.21 -8.45
C VAL A 702 -40.69 22.68 -9.87
N THR A 703 -40.02 23.74 -10.32
CA THR A 703 -40.24 24.34 -11.64
C THR A 703 -38.93 24.73 -12.29
N VAL A 704 -38.92 24.75 -13.63
CA VAL A 704 -37.85 25.30 -14.46
C VAL A 704 -38.46 26.28 -15.46
N LYS A 705 -37.86 27.46 -15.62
CA LYS A 705 -38.29 28.47 -16.59
C LYS A 705 -37.08 29.13 -17.23
N GLN A 706 -37.14 29.34 -18.54
CA GLN A 706 -36.18 30.19 -19.22
C GLN A 706 -36.59 31.66 -19.03
N THR A 707 -35.69 32.49 -18.48
CA THR A 707 -35.96 33.90 -18.15
C THR A 707 -35.16 34.89 -18.99
N GLY A 708 -34.19 34.41 -19.76
CA GLY A 708 -33.36 35.20 -20.67
C GLY A 708 -32.71 34.33 -21.75
N ASP A 709 -31.83 34.93 -22.55
CA ASP A 709 -31.04 34.18 -23.53
C ASP A 709 -30.07 33.24 -22.81
N ASP A 710 -30.28 31.93 -22.95
CA ASP A 710 -29.54 30.88 -22.23
C ASP A 710 -29.48 31.06 -20.70
N VAL A 711 -30.54 31.63 -20.10
CA VAL A 711 -30.71 31.77 -18.64
C VAL A 711 -31.94 31.02 -18.16
N TYR A 712 -31.74 30.10 -17.23
CA TYR A 712 -32.76 29.22 -16.67
C TYR A 712 -32.85 29.38 -15.15
N VAL A 713 -34.07 29.45 -14.63
CA VAL A 713 -34.35 29.46 -13.19
C VAL A 713 -35.00 28.14 -12.80
N LEU A 714 -34.30 27.34 -12.01
CA LEU A 714 -34.82 26.14 -11.35
C LEU A 714 -35.21 26.54 -9.93
N GLN A 715 -36.43 26.19 -9.50
CA GLN A 715 -36.92 26.61 -8.19
C GLN A 715 -37.78 25.53 -7.54
N ASN A 716 -37.49 25.18 -6.29
CA ASN A 716 -38.34 24.40 -5.39
C ASN A 716 -38.69 25.26 -4.15
N GLU A 717 -39.22 24.65 -3.08
CA GLU A 717 -39.59 25.39 -1.85
C GLU A 717 -38.38 25.97 -1.10
N GLN A 718 -37.19 25.38 -1.23
CA GLN A 718 -36.00 25.77 -0.46
C GLN A 718 -35.00 26.59 -1.25
N LEU A 719 -34.82 26.29 -2.54
CA LEU A 719 -33.77 26.87 -3.38
C LEU A 719 -34.36 27.52 -4.63
N LYS A 720 -33.75 28.63 -5.02
CA LYS A 720 -33.88 29.24 -6.34
C LYS A 720 -32.49 29.28 -6.98
N VAL A 721 -32.33 28.57 -8.09
CA VAL A 721 -31.06 28.39 -8.79
C VAL A 721 -31.17 29.04 -10.16
N GLU A 722 -30.33 30.03 -10.44
CA GLU A 722 -30.17 30.62 -11.76
C GLU A 722 -28.96 30.01 -12.44
N VAL A 723 -29.15 29.50 -13.65
CA VAL A 723 -28.11 28.91 -14.48
C VAL A 723 -28.05 29.68 -15.79
N SER A 724 -26.89 30.28 -16.07
CA SER A 724 -26.59 30.96 -17.33
C SER A 724 -25.48 30.22 -18.05
N SER A 725 -25.74 29.80 -19.30
CA SER A 725 -24.79 29.01 -20.11
C SER A 725 -24.20 27.80 -19.37
N GLY A 726 -25.08 27.09 -18.66
CA GLY A 726 -24.77 25.89 -17.87
C GLY A 726 -24.03 26.12 -16.55
N VAL A 727 -23.66 27.36 -16.23
CA VAL A 727 -22.98 27.73 -14.99
C VAL A 727 -23.99 28.35 -14.02
N ILE A 728 -23.90 28.01 -12.73
CA ILE A 728 -24.79 28.56 -11.70
C ILE A 728 -24.32 29.98 -11.36
N THR A 729 -25.13 30.98 -11.68
CA THR A 729 -24.85 32.41 -11.44
C THR A 729 -25.53 32.93 -10.17
N SER A 730 -26.57 32.25 -9.69
CA SER A 730 -27.20 32.50 -8.38
C SER A 730 -27.68 31.17 -7.78
N LEU A 731 -27.39 30.97 -6.49
CA LEU A 731 -27.90 29.87 -5.68
C LEU A 731 -28.47 30.48 -4.41
N TYR A 732 -29.76 30.83 -4.46
CA TYR A 732 -30.42 31.54 -3.38
C TYR A 732 -31.17 30.56 -2.48
N ASP A 733 -30.86 30.58 -1.18
CA ASP A 733 -31.63 29.84 -0.17
C ASP A 733 -32.82 30.70 0.28
N LEU A 734 -34.03 30.21 -0.04
CA LEU A 734 -35.30 30.88 0.23
C LEU A 734 -35.66 30.89 1.71
N LYS A 735 -35.20 29.89 2.48
CA LYS A 735 -35.45 29.79 3.92
C LYS A 735 -34.51 30.71 4.70
N ALA A 736 -33.21 30.65 4.41
CA ALA A 736 -32.20 31.50 5.03
C ALA A 736 -32.20 32.93 4.48
N LYS A 737 -32.90 33.17 3.36
CA LYS A 737 -33.02 34.47 2.67
C LYS A 737 -31.66 35.08 2.34
N ARG A 738 -30.74 34.25 1.86
CA ARG A 738 -29.38 34.67 1.50
C ARG A 738 -28.90 34.03 0.22
N GLU A 739 -28.00 34.75 -0.44
CA GLU A 739 -27.26 34.25 -1.58
C GLU A 739 -26.08 33.39 -1.11
N VAL A 740 -25.89 32.23 -1.75
CA VAL A 740 -24.79 31.31 -1.45
C VAL A 740 -23.53 31.71 -2.22
N LEU A 741 -23.68 32.30 -3.41
CA LEU A 741 -22.56 32.73 -4.25
C LEU A 741 -22.16 34.20 -4.01
N PRO A 742 -20.87 34.56 -4.09
CA PRO A 742 -20.49 35.97 -4.11
C PRO A 742 -21.01 36.64 -5.39
N LYS A 743 -21.22 37.96 -5.36
CA LYS A 743 -21.66 38.72 -6.54
C LYS A 743 -20.69 38.51 -7.71
N GLY A 744 -21.21 38.05 -8.85
CA GLY A 744 -20.42 37.72 -10.05
C GLY A 744 -19.69 36.37 -9.96
N GLY A 745 -19.89 35.60 -8.89
CA GLY A 745 -19.39 34.24 -8.75
C GLY A 745 -20.07 33.27 -9.71
N LYS A 746 -19.34 32.22 -10.08
CA LYS A 746 -19.76 31.18 -11.00
C LYS A 746 -19.56 29.81 -10.33
N ALA A 747 -20.64 29.21 -9.85
CA ALA A 747 -20.60 27.84 -9.31
C ALA A 747 -20.91 26.81 -10.39
N ASN A 748 -20.47 25.58 -10.15
CA ASN A 748 -20.50 24.53 -11.18
C ASN A 748 -19.70 24.92 -12.44
N GLN A 749 -18.69 25.78 -12.28
CA GLN A 749 -17.83 26.21 -13.38
C GLN A 749 -16.77 25.14 -13.64
N LEU A 750 -16.83 24.53 -14.82
CA LEU A 750 -15.80 23.60 -15.27
C LEU A 750 -14.53 24.38 -15.66
N VAL A 751 -13.38 23.90 -15.19
CA VAL A 751 -12.07 24.50 -15.43
C VAL A 751 -11.05 23.44 -15.82
N VAL A 752 -10.15 23.79 -16.73
CA VAL A 752 -9.03 22.94 -17.15
C VAL A 752 -7.71 23.60 -16.78
N PHE A 753 -6.80 22.80 -16.25
CA PHE A 753 -5.42 23.18 -15.94
C PHE A 753 -4.44 22.33 -16.77
N ASP A 754 -3.25 22.88 -17.03
CA ASP A 754 -2.08 22.12 -17.47
C ASP A 754 -1.54 21.29 -16.30
N ASP A 755 -1.34 19.99 -16.53
CA ASP A 755 -0.89 19.02 -15.54
C ASP A 755 0.44 18.40 -15.98
N LYS A 756 1.53 19.06 -15.59
CA LYS A 756 2.90 18.69 -15.95
C LYS A 756 3.74 18.64 -14.67
N PRO A 757 3.63 17.58 -13.88
CA PRO A 757 4.37 17.46 -12.62
C PRO A 757 5.88 17.29 -12.87
N LEU A 758 6.68 17.43 -11.81
CA LEU A 758 8.15 17.42 -11.90
C LEU A 758 8.74 16.03 -12.14
N TYR A 759 8.24 15.02 -11.42
CA TYR A 759 8.85 13.69 -11.38
C TYR A 759 7.90 12.62 -11.95
N TRP A 760 6.78 12.35 -11.28
CA TRP A 760 5.93 11.19 -11.59
C TRP A 760 4.56 11.61 -12.12
N GLN A 761 4.29 11.33 -13.40
CA GLN A 761 3.10 11.87 -14.09
C GLN A 761 1.77 11.42 -13.49
N ALA A 762 1.56 10.13 -13.22
CA ALA A 762 0.30 9.66 -12.64
C ALA A 762 0.18 10.00 -11.14
N TRP A 763 1.31 10.02 -10.42
CA TRP A 763 1.33 10.22 -8.99
C TRP A 763 1.17 11.69 -8.61
N ASP A 764 1.92 12.60 -9.22
CA ASP A 764 2.07 13.96 -8.70
C ASP A 764 1.12 14.96 -9.34
N VAL A 765 0.63 15.91 -8.54
CA VAL A 765 0.22 17.23 -9.02
C VAL A 765 1.09 18.25 -8.32
N GLU A 766 1.47 19.30 -9.03
CA GLU A 766 2.30 20.37 -8.49
C GLU A 766 1.51 21.65 -8.27
N VAL A 767 1.85 22.43 -7.25
CA VAL A 767 1.11 23.64 -6.87
C VAL A 767 0.96 24.64 -8.03
N TYR A 768 1.97 24.76 -8.90
CA TYR A 768 1.96 25.70 -10.01
C TYR A 768 0.93 25.37 -11.11
N HIS A 769 0.34 24.16 -11.13
CA HIS A 769 -0.72 23.82 -12.09
C HIS A 769 -1.87 24.83 -12.03
N LEU A 770 -2.16 25.37 -10.85
CA LEU A 770 -3.21 26.34 -10.60
C LEU A 770 -3.08 27.63 -11.43
N ASN A 771 -1.86 28.00 -11.84
CA ASN A 771 -1.60 29.21 -12.63
C ASN A 771 -2.09 29.11 -14.09
N SER A 772 -2.38 27.90 -14.55
CA SER A 772 -2.80 27.63 -15.94
C SER A 772 -4.32 27.54 -16.12
N ARG A 773 -5.09 27.93 -15.10
CA ARG A 773 -6.56 27.86 -15.05
C ARG A 773 -7.21 28.44 -16.31
N LYS A 774 -8.09 27.66 -16.95
CA LYS A 774 -8.96 28.11 -18.05
C LYS A 774 -10.39 27.66 -17.80
N GLU A 775 -11.34 28.59 -17.88
CA GLU A 775 -12.77 28.28 -17.82
C GLU A 775 -13.22 27.62 -19.12
N LEU A 776 -14.06 26.60 -19.01
CA LEU A 776 -14.77 26.06 -20.16
C LEU A 776 -16.04 26.87 -20.40
N GLU A 777 -16.29 27.18 -21.67
CA GLU A 777 -17.49 27.87 -22.13
C GLU A 777 -18.46 26.87 -22.78
N ALA A 778 -19.76 27.14 -22.65
CA ALA A 778 -20.79 26.32 -23.28
C ALA A 778 -20.62 26.38 -24.81
N SER A 779 -20.55 25.21 -25.46
CA SER A 779 -20.47 25.12 -26.92
C SER A 779 -21.84 25.26 -27.60
N SER A 780 -22.92 25.14 -26.83
CA SER A 780 -24.30 25.30 -27.29
C SER A 780 -25.19 25.79 -26.16
N PRO A 781 -26.30 26.50 -26.46
CA PRO A 781 -27.27 26.89 -25.46
C PRO A 781 -27.78 25.68 -24.66
N SER A 782 -28.04 25.91 -23.37
CA SER A 782 -28.59 24.91 -22.47
C SER A 782 -30.01 24.52 -22.90
N LYS A 783 -30.46 23.32 -22.56
CA LYS A 783 -31.80 22.82 -22.91
C LYS A 783 -32.47 22.21 -21.69
N ILE A 784 -33.75 22.49 -21.50
CA ILE A 784 -34.57 21.77 -20.52
C ILE A 784 -34.70 20.32 -20.99
N THR A 785 -34.17 19.40 -20.19
CA THR A 785 -34.17 17.96 -20.48
C THR A 785 -35.14 17.18 -19.62
N GLU A 786 -35.53 17.74 -18.47
CA GLU A 786 -36.55 17.18 -17.61
C GLU A 786 -37.43 18.28 -17.02
N GLN A 787 -38.74 18.09 -17.07
CA GLN A 787 -39.72 18.96 -16.42
C GLN A 787 -40.88 18.12 -15.90
N SER A 788 -40.74 17.61 -14.68
CA SER A 788 -41.75 16.81 -13.99
C SER A 788 -42.16 17.48 -12.67
N ALA A 789 -43.17 16.91 -11.99
CA ALA A 789 -43.59 17.39 -10.67
C ALA A 789 -42.57 17.08 -9.55
N HIS A 790 -41.63 16.15 -9.79
CA HIS A 790 -40.66 15.68 -8.79
C HIS A 790 -39.23 16.16 -9.08
N ARG A 791 -38.90 16.48 -10.33
CA ARG A 791 -37.55 16.90 -10.72
C ARG A 791 -37.59 17.76 -11.98
N VAL A 792 -36.70 18.73 -12.03
CA VAL A 792 -36.41 19.50 -13.24
C VAL A 792 -34.92 19.44 -13.54
N ALA A 793 -34.57 19.47 -14.82
CA ALA A 793 -33.18 19.42 -15.24
C ALA A 793 -32.95 20.22 -16.52
N ILE A 794 -31.74 20.79 -16.60
CA ILE A 794 -31.21 21.41 -17.80
C ILE A 794 -29.90 20.74 -18.17
N THR A 795 -29.61 20.66 -19.46
CA THR A 795 -28.39 20.07 -19.98
C THR A 795 -27.64 21.07 -20.83
N THR A 796 -26.33 21.16 -20.61
CA THR A 796 -25.41 22.03 -21.33
C THR A 796 -24.24 21.21 -21.85
N SER A 797 -23.82 21.49 -23.08
CA SER A 797 -22.66 20.87 -23.71
C SER A 797 -21.50 21.86 -23.76
N TYR A 798 -20.30 21.37 -23.49
CA TYR A 798 -19.05 22.11 -23.52
C TYR A 798 -18.06 21.39 -24.42
N LYS A 799 -17.31 22.17 -25.19
CA LYS A 799 -16.16 21.68 -25.94
C LYS A 799 -14.91 21.92 -25.10
N ILE A 800 -14.21 20.84 -24.73
CA ILE A 800 -12.94 20.94 -23.97
C ILE A 800 -11.81 21.21 -24.96
N SER A 801 -11.78 20.47 -26.06
CA SER A 801 -10.85 20.63 -27.19
C SER A 801 -11.47 20.06 -28.46
N GLU A 802 -10.70 19.94 -29.55
CA GLU A 802 -11.13 19.21 -30.76
C GLU A 802 -11.34 17.70 -30.53
N LYS A 803 -10.79 17.14 -29.44
CA LYS A 803 -10.85 15.69 -29.15
C LYS A 803 -11.71 15.33 -27.94
N SER A 804 -12.03 16.31 -27.11
CA SER A 804 -12.69 16.07 -25.82
C SER A 804 -13.92 16.96 -25.65
N SER A 805 -14.96 16.42 -25.03
CA SER A 805 -16.21 17.14 -24.75
C SER A 805 -16.80 16.73 -23.41
N VAL A 806 -17.62 17.59 -22.83
CA VAL A 806 -18.39 17.28 -21.63
C VAL A 806 -19.80 17.79 -21.77
N LYS A 807 -20.75 16.98 -21.31
CA LYS A 807 -22.16 17.33 -21.22
C LYS A 807 -22.57 17.23 -19.76
N THR A 808 -23.02 18.34 -19.19
CA THR A 808 -23.49 18.38 -17.80
C THR A 808 -25.00 18.53 -17.75
N THR A 809 -25.66 17.79 -16.87
CA THR A 809 -27.07 17.92 -16.55
C THR A 809 -27.21 18.42 -15.12
N VAL A 810 -27.61 19.68 -14.96
CA VAL A 810 -27.91 20.30 -13.66
C VAL A 810 -29.38 20.06 -13.34
N SER A 811 -29.67 19.50 -12.18
CA SER A 811 -31.03 19.14 -11.77
C SER A 811 -31.36 19.57 -10.35
N LEU A 812 -32.64 19.85 -10.14
CA LEU A 812 -33.22 20.18 -8.84
C LEU A 812 -34.46 19.32 -8.63
N SER A 813 -34.49 18.59 -7.52
CA SER A 813 -35.64 17.79 -7.11
C SER A 813 -36.61 18.63 -6.28
N ALA A 814 -37.87 18.23 -6.28
CA ALA A 814 -38.87 18.79 -5.38
C ALA A 814 -38.49 18.52 -3.92
N SER A 815 -38.79 19.48 -3.06
CA SER A 815 -38.58 19.38 -1.62
C SER A 815 -39.94 19.33 -0.94
N TYR A 816 -40.20 18.26 -0.19
CA TYR A 816 -41.44 18.05 0.56
C TYR A 816 -41.21 17.91 2.07
N ASP A 817 -39.97 17.65 2.46
CA ASP A 817 -39.52 17.61 3.85
C ASP A 817 -38.66 18.85 4.10
N SER A 818 -39.18 19.76 4.92
CA SER A 818 -38.50 21.01 5.23
C SER A 818 -37.27 20.81 6.13
N SER A 819 -37.12 19.64 6.76
CA SER A 819 -35.97 19.28 7.60
C SER A 819 -34.76 18.82 6.78
N LYS A 820 -34.96 18.31 5.56
CA LYS A 820 -33.89 17.87 4.66
C LYS A 820 -33.43 19.00 3.73
N PRO A 821 -32.13 19.34 3.68
CA PRO A 821 -31.62 20.32 2.74
C PRO A 821 -31.83 19.87 1.28
N SER A 822 -32.13 20.81 0.39
CA SER A 822 -32.19 20.54 -1.04
C SER A 822 -30.80 20.46 -1.67
N LEU A 823 -30.66 19.60 -2.67
CA LEU A 823 -29.43 19.38 -3.43
C LEU A 823 -29.59 19.97 -4.83
N VAL A 824 -28.58 20.69 -5.31
CA VAL A 824 -28.42 20.96 -6.74
C VAL A 824 -27.45 19.91 -7.27
N GLU A 825 -27.99 18.91 -7.97
CA GLU A 825 -27.24 17.77 -8.47
C GLU A 825 -26.74 18.04 -9.89
N THR A 826 -25.51 17.63 -10.18
CA THR A 826 -24.95 17.66 -11.54
C THR A 826 -24.42 16.28 -11.92
N GLU A 827 -24.88 15.80 -13.07
CA GLU A 827 -24.36 14.61 -13.75
C GLU A 827 -23.52 15.08 -14.94
N ALA A 828 -22.34 14.50 -15.14
CA ALA A 828 -21.47 14.79 -16.27
C ALA A 828 -21.16 13.53 -17.08
N GLU A 829 -21.40 13.60 -18.38
CA GLU A 829 -20.91 12.66 -19.38
C GLU A 829 -19.69 13.30 -20.04
N VAL A 830 -18.50 12.75 -19.82
CA VAL A 830 -17.24 13.28 -20.36
C VAL A 830 -16.69 12.30 -21.39
N ASP A 831 -16.34 12.81 -22.58
CA ASP A 831 -15.49 12.14 -23.55
C ASP A 831 -14.11 12.77 -23.48
N TRP A 832 -13.14 12.05 -22.91
CA TRP A 832 -11.86 12.58 -22.45
C TRP A 832 -10.68 11.99 -23.23
N HIS A 833 -10.00 12.84 -24.01
CA HIS A 833 -8.87 12.48 -24.85
C HIS A 833 -7.73 13.52 -24.77
N GLU A 834 -7.65 14.24 -23.65
CA GLU A 834 -6.61 15.23 -23.41
C GLU A 834 -5.24 14.59 -23.11
N THR A 835 -4.20 15.43 -23.10
CA THR A 835 -2.85 15.05 -22.68
C THR A 835 -2.34 16.08 -21.69
N MET A 836 -1.91 15.61 -20.50
CA MET A 836 -1.35 16.47 -19.45
C MET A 836 -2.29 17.64 -19.10
N LYS A 837 -3.56 17.28 -18.86
CA LYS A 837 -4.64 18.18 -18.45
C LYS A 837 -5.30 17.68 -17.18
N PHE A 838 -5.82 18.61 -16.40
CA PHE A 838 -6.59 18.36 -15.19
C PHE A 838 -7.92 19.10 -15.27
N LEU A 839 -9.02 18.37 -15.38
CA LEU A 839 -10.39 18.89 -15.32
C LEU A 839 -10.86 18.95 -13.87
N LYS A 840 -11.36 20.11 -13.44
CA LYS A 840 -11.96 20.33 -12.12
C LYS A 840 -13.27 21.13 -12.25
N VAL A 841 -14.07 21.14 -11.18
CA VAL A 841 -15.27 21.99 -11.06
C VAL A 841 -15.18 22.86 -9.80
N GLU A 842 -15.58 24.12 -9.93
CA GLU A 842 -15.43 25.15 -8.89
C GLU A 842 -16.78 25.66 -8.35
N PHE A 843 -16.80 25.95 -7.04
CA PHE A 843 -17.93 26.49 -6.29
C PHE A 843 -17.45 27.63 -5.38
N PRO A 844 -17.43 28.88 -5.86
CA PRO A 844 -17.21 30.03 -4.99
C PRO A 844 -18.39 30.19 -4.05
N THR A 845 -18.13 30.44 -2.77
CA THR A 845 -19.17 30.61 -1.75
C THR A 845 -19.08 31.97 -1.06
N THR A 846 -20.11 32.36 -0.33
CA THR A 846 -20.07 33.53 0.58
C THR A 846 -19.44 33.20 1.92
N ILE A 847 -19.20 31.91 2.21
CA ILE A 847 -18.77 31.40 3.51
C ILE A 847 -17.33 31.81 3.78
N MET A 848 -17.05 32.19 5.03
CA MET A 848 -15.70 32.48 5.49
C MET A 848 -15.37 31.63 6.72
N ASN A 849 -14.41 30.72 6.57
CA ASN A 849 -13.82 29.98 7.68
C ASN A 849 -12.35 29.71 7.36
N THR A 850 -11.49 29.66 8.38
CA THR A 850 -10.08 29.30 8.27
C THR A 850 -9.86 27.81 8.05
N GLU A 851 -10.90 26.99 8.23
CA GLU A 851 -10.87 25.55 8.04
C GLU A 851 -12.07 25.05 7.21
N ALA A 852 -11.85 23.96 6.49
CA ALA A 852 -12.90 23.18 5.82
C ALA A 852 -12.88 21.75 6.36
N SER A 853 -14.06 21.15 6.50
CA SER A 853 -14.25 19.79 6.99
C SER A 853 -14.39 18.81 5.83
N TYR A 854 -13.74 17.65 5.90
CA TYR A 854 -13.78 16.61 4.87
C TYR A 854 -14.14 15.28 5.50
N GLU A 855 -15.01 14.52 4.85
CA GLU A 855 -15.25 13.12 5.27
C GLU A 855 -13.97 12.30 5.08
N THR A 856 -13.63 11.53 6.11
CA THR A 856 -12.62 10.47 6.08
C THR A 856 -13.24 9.18 6.65
N GLN A 857 -12.52 8.08 6.66
CA GLN A 857 -12.98 6.80 7.18
C GLN A 857 -13.43 7.00 8.63
N TYR A 858 -14.69 6.69 8.93
CA TYR A 858 -15.28 6.79 10.27
C TYR A 858 -15.11 8.13 10.99
N GLY A 859 -15.08 9.25 10.27
CA GLY A 859 -15.02 10.56 10.91
C GLY A 859 -14.79 11.73 9.96
N ILE A 860 -14.27 12.82 10.53
CA ILE A 860 -14.07 14.09 9.85
C ILE A 860 -12.65 14.57 10.09
N ILE A 861 -12.04 15.10 9.04
CA ILE A 861 -10.80 15.86 9.16
C ILE A 861 -11.02 17.32 8.80
N ARG A 862 -10.43 18.23 9.59
CA ARG A 862 -10.41 19.67 9.30
C ARG A 862 -9.06 20.04 8.72
N ARG A 863 -9.08 20.76 7.59
CA ARG A 863 -7.87 21.26 6.93
C ARG A 863 -7.96 22.77 6.70
N PRO A 864 -6.83 23.48 6.75
CA PRO A 864 -6.81 24.92 6.56
C PRO A 864 -7.31 25.31 5.17
N THR A 865 -7.99 26.45 5.09
CA THR A 865 -8.42 27.08 3.82
C THR A 865 -7.46 28.19 3.38
N HIS A 866 -6.40 28.42 4.14
CA HIS A 866 -5.35 29.40 3.86
C HIS A 866 -4.00 28.69 3.63
N TYR A 867 -3.00 29.44 3.17
CA TYR A 867 -1.64 28.95 2.94
C TYR A 867 -0.64 29.72 3.80
N ASN A 868 -0.87 29.74 5.12
CA ASN A 868 -0.07 30.57 6.04
C ASN A 868 1.29 29.96 6.32
N THR A 869 1.36 28.63 6.41
CA THR A 869 2.59 27.85 6.62
C THR A 869 2.89 26.98 5.40
N ASP A 870 4.11 26.44 5.35
CA ASP A 870 4.50 25.37 4.42
C ASP A 870 3.61 24.13 4.57
N TRP A 871 3.27 23.72 5.80
CA TRP A 871 2.33 22.62 6.09
C TRP A 871 0.91 22.86 5.55
N ASP A 872 0.45 24.11 5.55
CA ASP A 872 -0.84 24.50 4.97
C ASP A 872 -0.77 24.52 3.45
N MET A 873 0.29 25.13 2.90
CA MET A 873 0.53 25.20 1.46
C MET A 873 0.64 23.79 0.84
N ALA A 874 1.21 22.83 1.56
CA ALA A 874 1.28 21.44 1.12
C ALA A 874 -0.11 20.78 0.92
N LYS A 875 -1.18 21.34 1.49
CA LYS A 875 -2.57 20.86 1.42
C LYS A 875 -3.41 21.57 0.35
N PHE A 876 -2.79 21.95 -0.78
CA PHE A 876 -3.48 22.56 -1.92
C PHE A 876 -4.37 21.58 -2.73
N GLU A 877 -4.20 20.27 -2.53
CA GLU A 877 -5.02 19.19 -3.07
C GLU A 877 -5.04 18.09 -2.01
N VAL A 878 -6.22 17.69 -1.56
CA VAL A 878 -6.40 16.79 -0.42
C VAL A 878 -7.42 15.71 -0.73
N VAL A 879 -7.35 14.57 -0.03
CA VAL A 879 -8.37 13.53 -0.17
C VAL A 879 -9.68 13.93 0.52
N CYS A 880 -10.79 13.65 -0.14
CA CYS A 880 -12.15 13.79 0.34
C CYS A 880 -12.89 12.48 0.03
N HIS A 881 -13.64 11.94 1.00
CA HIS A 881 -14.37 10.71 0.77
C HIS A 881 -15.71 10.99 0.04
N LYS A 882 -16.86 11.06 0.71
CA LYS A 882 -18.15 11.36 0.04
C LYS A 882 -18.47 12.86 -0.05
N TRP A 883 -17.93 13.68 0.85
CA TRP A 883 -18.28 15.10 0.91
C TRP A 883 -17.18 15.96 1.55
N ALA A 884 -17.14 17.22 1.11
CA ALA A 884 -16.39 18.30 1.75
C ALA A 884 -17.36 19.42 2.15
N ASP A 885 -17.10 20.07 3.28
CA ASP A 885 -17.96 21.09 3.87
C ASP A 885 -17.15 22.34 4.25
N LEU A 886 -17.68 23.49 3.86
CA LEU A 886 -17.22 24.79 4.33
C LEU A 886 -18.38 25.49 5.02
N SER A 887 -18.28 25.61 6.35
CA SER A 887 -19.31 26.21 7.19
C SER A 887 -18.77 27.36 8.02
N GLU A 888 -19.53 28.44 8.14
CA GLU A 888 -19.38 29.46 9.18
C GLU A 888 -20.38 29.16 10.32
N HIS A 889 -20.43 29.99 11.36
CA HIS A 889 -21.22 29.68 12.56
C HIS A 889 -22.71 29.33 12.29
N GLY A 890 -23.36 30.11 11.41
CA GLY A 890 -24.81 30.00 11.19
C GLY A 890 -25.22 29.42 9.84
N TYR A 891 -24.28 29.04 8.98
CA TYR A 891 -24.57 28.61 7.62
C TYR A 891 -23.38 27.88 6.99
N GLY A 892 -23.64 26.97 6.04
CA GLY A 892 -22.58 26.24 5.35
C GLY A 892 -22.96 25.77 3.97
N VAL A 893 -21.94 25.27 3.27
CA VAL A 893 -22.07 24.67 1.94
C VAL A 893 -21.27 23.39 1.92
N SER A 894 -21.95 22.28 1.63
CA SER A 894 -21.30 20.99 1.40
C SER A 894 -21.31 20.64 -0.09
N VAL A 895 -20.21 20.06 -0.58
CA VAL A 895 -20.11 19.47 -1.92
C VAL A 895 -20.00 17.96 -1.77
N LEU A 896 -20.98 17.25 -2.31
CA LEU A 896 -21.08 15.79 -2.29
C LEU A 896 -20.56 15.22 -3.61
N ASN A 897 -19.98 14.02 -3.58
CA ASN A 897 -19.51 13.32 -4.77
C ASN A 897 -19.79 11.80 -4.70
N ASP A 898 -19.84 11.16 -5.87
CA ASP A 898 -20.16 9.73 -5.96
C ASP A 898 -18.95 8.81 -6.16
N SER A 899 -17.76 9.35 -6.46
CA SER A 899 -16.57 8.58 -6.84
C SER A 899 -15.29 9.42 -7.02
N LYS A 900 -15.25 10.66 -6.52
CA LYS A 900 -14.14 11.60 -6.75
C LYS A 900 -13.48 11.94 -5.42
N TYR A 901 -12.19 11.62 -5.32
CA TYR A 901 -11.46 11.71 -4.06
C TYR A 901 -10.59 12.95 -3.93
N GLY A 902 -10.19 13.60 -5.03
CA GLY A 902 -9.42 14.84 -4.97
C GLY A 902 -10.30 16.07 -4.73
N PHE A 903 -9.95 16.88 -3.74
CA PHE A 903 -10.64 18.13 -3.42
C PHE A 903 -9.67 19.22 -2.98
N ALA A 904 -10.07 20.48 -3.10
CA ALA A 904 -9.38 21.61 -2.48
C ALA A 904 -10.37 22.69 -2.05
N THR A 905 -10.23 23.21 -0.83
CA THR A 905 -10.94 24.41 -0.37
C THR A 905 -9.91 25.50 -0.03
N ALA A 906 -9.90 26.59 -0.78
CA ALA A 906 -8.97 27.71 -0.59
C ALA A 906 -9.74 29.03 -0.50
N GLY A 907 -9.67 29.69 0.66
CA GLY A 907 -10.52 30.81 1.02
C GLY A 907 -11.99 30.40 0.91
N LYS A 908 -12.71 31.05 -0.01
CA LYS A 908 -14.14 30.79 -0.27
C LYS A 908 -14.40 29.85 -1.44
N MET A 909 -13.35 29.35 -2.08
CA MET A 909 -13.42 28.53 -3.28
C MET A 909 -13.34 27.06 -2.91
N MET A 910 -14.42 26.32 -3.13
CA MET A 910 -14.41 24.86 -3.07
C MET A 910 -14.20 24.30 -4.49
N ARG A 911 -13.32 23.31 -4.64
CA ARG A 911 -12.96 22.75 -5.95
C ARG A 911 -12.89 21.23 -5.87
N LEU A 912 -13.67 20.55 -6.71
CA LEU A 912 -13.64 19.09 -6.86
C LEU A 912 -12.82 18.71 -8.09
N SER A 913 -11.89 17.76 -7.91
CA SER A 913 -11.05 17.23 -8.97
C SER A 913 -11.78 16.12 -9.74
N LEU A 914 -11.94 16.25 -11.07
CA LEU A 914 -12.77 15.37 -11.87
C LEU A 914 -11.96 14.31 -12.64
N LEU A 915 -11.03 14.75 -13.50
CA LEU A 915 -10.23 13.89 -14.36
C LEU A 915 -8.83 14.45 -14.58
N ARG A 916 -7.86 13.55 -14.74
CA ARG A 916 -6.49 13.86 -15.18
C ARG A 916 -6.18 13.16 -16.49
N ALA A 917 -5.04 13.49 -17.10
CA ALA A 917 -4.56 12.86 -18.34
C ALA A 917 -3.04 12.60 -18.33
N PRO A 918 -2.50 11.86 -17.33
CA PRO A 918 -1.09 11.48 -17.34
C PRO A 918 -0.80 10.49 -18.48
N LYS A 919 0.48 10.32 -18.84
CA LYS A 919 0.93 9.40 -19.91
C LYS A 919 1.96 8.37 -19.46
N ALA A 920 2.35 8.41 -18.18
CA ALA A 920 3.20 7.43 -17.54
C ALA A 920 2.62 7.13 -16.15
N PRO A 921 2.51 5.85 -15.74
CA PRO A 921 2.99 4.65 -16.43
C PRO A 921 2.00 4.04 -17.42
N ASP A 922 0.79 4.57 -17.49
CA ASP A 922 -0.23 4.18 -18.47
C ASP A 922 -0.36 5.27 -19.54
N ALA A 923 -0.11 4.92 -20.80
CA ALA A 923 -0.21 5.83 -21.95
C ALA A 923 -1.65 6.29 -22.22
N HIS A 924 -2.63 5.53 -21.74
CA HIS A 924 -4.06 5.69 -21.98
C HIS A 924 -4.85 5.96 -20.70
N ALA A 925 -4.18 6.36 -19.60
CA ALA A 925 -4.82 6.66 -18.33
C ALA A 925 -6.01 7.62 -18.52
N ASP A 926 -7.19 7.20 -18.06
CA ASP A 926 -8.47 7.92 -18.14
C ASP A 926 -8.95 8.28 -19.56
N MET A 927 -8.35 7.76 -20.63
CA MET A 927 -8.83 8.05 -21.99
C MET A 927 -10.19 7.37 -22.25
N GLY A 928 -11.13 8.10 -22.83
CA GLY A 928 -12.46 7.61 -23.18
C GLY A 928 -13.58 8.20 -22.34
N LYS A 929 -14.62 7.41 -22.07
CA LYS A 929 -15.89 7.89 -21.51
C LYS A 929 -15.96 7.78 -20.00
N HIS A 930 -16.45 8.83 -19.36
CA HIS A 930 -16.67 8.90 -17.92
C HIS A 930 -18.08 9.38 -17.59
N HIS A 931 -18.64 8.83 -16.51
CA HIS A 931 -19.86 9.32 -15.90
C HIS A 931 -19.58 9.72 -14.46
N ILE A 932 -19.79 10.99 -14.14
CA ILE A 932 -19.41 11.59 -12.85
C ILE A 932 -20.61 12.32 -12.26
N LYS A 933 -20.82 12.18 -10.95
CA LYS A 933 -21.90 12.87 -10.24
C LYS A 933 -21.39 13.65 -9.04
N TRP A 934 -21.87 14.88 -8.88
CA TRP A 934 -21.66 15.71 -7.68
C TRP A 934 -22.92 16.50 -7.34
N ALA A 935 -22.96 17.06 -6.13
CA ALA A 935 -24.03 17.95 -5.71
C ALA A 935 -23.49 19.07 -4.83
N VAL A 936 -24.10 20.25 -4.91
CA VAL A 936 -23.89 21.33 -3.93
C VAL A 936 -25.12 21.43 -3.03
N MET A 937 -24.86 21.50 -1.72
CA MET A 937 -25.86 21.49 -0.66
C MET A 937 -25.64 22.65 0.30
N PRO A 938 -26.35 23.77 0.15
CA PRO A 938 -26.43 24.78 1.18
C PRO A 938 -27.18 24.24 2.40
N HIS A 939 -26.72 24.59 3.60
CA HIS A 939 -27.37 24.18 4.84
C HIS A 939 -27.26 25.27 5.92
N SER A 940 -28.15 25.21 6.90
CA SER A 940 -28.21 26.15 8.02
C SER A 940 -27.36 25.67 9.19
N GLY A 941 -26.64 26.56 9.86
CA GLY A 941 -25.72 26.18 10.93
C GLY A 941 -24.36 25.70 10.42
N GLY A 942 -23.57 25.10 11.33
CA GLY A 942 -22.33 24.42 11.00
C GLY A 942 -22.57 23.01 10.45
N LEU A 943 -21.48 22.30 10.14
CA LEU A 943 -21.53 20.89 9.77
C LEU A 943 -22.26 20.06 10.83
N ASP A 944 -23.25 19.27 10.40
CA ASP A 944 -24.00 18.33 11.24
C ASP A 944 -24.37 17.03 10.51
N GLU A 945 -25.27 16.23 11.08
CA GLU A 945 -25.66 14.93 10.55
C GLU A 945 -26.32 15.02 9.18
N ARG A 946 -26.92 16.16 8.81
CA ARG A 946 -27.64 16.30 7.54
C ARG A 946 -26.68 16.17 6.37
N THR A 947 -25.47 16.71 6.49
CA THR A 947 -24.40 16.54 5.49
C THR A 947 -23.89 15.10 5.45
N VAL A 948 -23.66 14.48 6.61
CA VAL A 948 -23.23 13.07 6.68
C VAL A 948 -24.25 12.17 6.00
N ARG A 949 -25.52 12.28 6.40
CA ARG A 949 -26.63 11.50 5.84
C ARG A 949 -26.81 11.80 4.36
N ALA A 950 -26.72 13.06 3.91
CA ALA A 950 -26.80 13.41 2.50
C ALA A 950 -25.67 12.77 1.68
N GLY A 951 -24.43 12.74 2.20
CA GLY A 951 -23.30 12.05 1.57
C GLY A 951 -23.55 10.56 1.36
N TYR A 952 -24.08 9.87 2.37
CA TYR A 952 -24.51 8.47 2.23
C TYR A 952 -25.71 8.35 1.28
N GLU A 953 -26.79 9.08 1.48
CA GLU A 953 -28.00 9.01 0.66
C GLU A 953 -27.75 9.31 -0.83
N PHE A 954 -26.75 10.15 -1.15
CA PHE A 954 -26.31 10.43 -2.52
C PHE A 954 -25.58 9.25 -3.17
N ASN A 955 -24.86 8.46 -2.37
CA ASN A 955 -24.10 7.29 -2.83
C ASN A 955 -24.92 6.00 -2.81
N TYR A 956 -25.92 5.90 -1.93
CA TYR A 956 -26.81 4.74 -1.74
C TYR A 956 -28.25 5.08 -2.23
N PRO A 957 -28.53 4.97 -3.54
CA PRO A 957 -29.84 5.30 -4.08
C PRO A 957 -30.93 4.33 -3.59
N MET A 958 -32.14 4.85 -3.35
CA MET A 958 -33.29 4.01 -3.03
C MET A 958 -33.66 3.14 -4.23
N ARG A 959 -34.07 1.89 -3.96
CA ARG A 959 -34.58 0.97 -4.98
C ARG A 959 -36.01 0.58 -4.65
N VAL A 960 -36.87 0.54 -5.67
CA VAL A 960 -38.26 0.12 -5.52
C VAL A 960 -38.40 -1.31 -6.03
N HIS A 961 -38.92 -2.19 -5.18
CA HIS A 961 -39.19 -3.59 -5.49
C HIS A 961 -40.62 -3.95 -5.11
N LYS A 962 -41.18 -5.03 -5.66
CA LYS A 962 -42.54 -5.49 -5.34
C LYS A 962 -42.54 -6.60 -4.31
N HIS A 963 -43.45 -6.51 -3.33
CA HIS A 963 -43.59 -7.51 -2.28
C HIS A 963 -45.08 -7.83 -2.00
N PRO A 964 -45.45 -9.11 -1.77
CA PRO A 964 -46.84 -9.49 -1.45
C PRO A 964 -47.28 -9.14 -0.02
N GLU A 965 -46.34 -8.96 0.91
CA GLU A 965 -46.58 -8.59 2.31
C GLU A 965 -45.70 -7.38 2.71
N PRO A 966 -45.97 -6.16 2.22
CA PRO A 966 -45.08 -4.99 2.38
C PRO A 966 -44.77 -4.67 3.84
N THR A 967 -45.78 -4.65 4.71
CA THR A 967 -45.63 -4.30 6.14
C THR A 967 -44.67 -5.25 6.87
N LYS A 968 -44.75 -6.56 6.57
CA LYS A 968 -43.93 -7.57 7.23
C LYS A 968 -42.46 -7.47 6.84
N VAL A 969 -42.17 -7.25 5.55
CA VAL A 969 -40.79 -7.09 5.08
C VAL A 969 -40.20 -5.75 5.51
N GLU A 970 -41.00 -4.68 5.57
CA GLU A 970 -40.59 -3.38 6.11
C GLU A 970 -40.25 -3.46 7.60
N GLU A 971 -41.03 -4.21 8.39
CA GLU A 971 -40.75 -4.48 9.80
C GLU A 971 -39.42 -5.24 9.96
N LEU A 972 -39.18 -6.28 9.16
CA LEU A 972 -37.90 -7.00 9.16
C LEU A 972 -36.73 -6.10 8.75
N MET A 973 -36.90 -5.27 7.72
CA MET A 973 -35.90 -4.29 7.27
C MET A 973 -35.73 -3.10 8.24
N SER A 974 -36.46 -3.06 9.35
CA SER A 974 -36.21 -2.12 10.45
C SER A 974 -35.22 -2.67 11.49
N ALA A 975 -34.84 -3.96 11.37
CA ALA A 975 -33.84 -4.57 12.24
C ALA A 975 -32.44 -3.99 12.00
N PHE A 976 -31.68 -3.88 13.09
CA PHE A 976 -30.32 -3.37 13.16
C PHE A 976 -30.16 -1.91 12.72
N LYS A 977 -31.22 -1.11 12.86
CA LYS A 977 -31.22 0.35 12.60
C LYS A 977 -31.29 1.13 13.89
N LEU A 978 -30.91 2.41 13.84
CA LEU A 978 -31.05 3.32 14.97
C LEU A 978 -32.51 3.71 15.18
N THR A 979 -32.90 3.85 16.45
CA THR A 979 -34.19 4.46 16.85
C THR A 979 -34.21 5.96 16.57
N ASP A 980 -35.40 6.56 16.49
CA ASP A 980 -35.56 7.98 16.15
C ASP A 980 -35.03 8.94 17.24
N ASP A 981 -34.92 8.48 18.49
CA ASP A 981 -34.36 9.21 19.63
C ASP A 981 -32.84 9.04 19.77
N SER A 982 -32.22 8.21 18.92
CA SER A 982 -30.77 8.05 18.88
C SER A 982 -30.08 9.34 18.46
N SER A 983 -28.87 9.55 19.01
CA SER A 983 -28.04 10.71 18.67
C SER A 983 -27.84 10.79 17.15
N PRO A 984 -28.08 11.97 16.53
CA PRO A 984 -28.13 12.08 15.08
C PRO A 984 -26.81 11.79 14.37
N SER A 985 -25.69 11.92 15.08
CA SER A 985 -24.32 11.63 14.63
C SER A 985 -24.00 10.13 14.50
N LEU A 986 -24.79 9.24 15.11
CA LEU A 986 -24.56 7.80 15.03
C LEU A 986 -24.88 7.29 13.62
N VAL A 987 -23.98 6.44 13.12
CA VAL A 987 -24.13 5.76 11.83
C VAL A 987 -23.92 4.27 12.05
N VAL A 988 -24.92 3.45 11.71
CA VAL A 988 -24.70 2.01 11.49
C VAL A 988 -24.11 1.85 10.10
N ASP A 989 -22.85 1.45 10.05
CA ASP A 989 -22.07 1.31 8.82
C ASP A 989 -22.20 -0.09 8.22
N THR A 990 -22.18 -1.14 9.05
CA THR A 990 -22.16 -2.52 8.55
C THR A 990 -23.05 -3.43 9.37
N VAL A 991 -23.78 -4.29 8.68
CA VAL A 991 -24.53 -5.41 9.25
C VAL A 991 -24.22 -6.67 8.45
N LYS A 992 -23.66 -7.68 9.11
CA LYS A 992 -23.27 -8.95 8.48
C LYS A 992 -23.48 -10.15 9.41
N ARG A 993 -23.31 -11.36 8.89
CA ARG A 993 -23.21 -12.60 9.69
C ARG A 993 -21.83 -12.73 10.35
N GLY A 994 -21.74 -13.42 11.48
CA GLY A 994 -20.45 -13.70 12.15
C GLY A 994 -19.55 -14.63 11.34
N GLU A 995 -18.24 -14.37 11.32
CA GLU A 995 -17.23 -15.10 10.53
C GLU A 995 -17.04 -16.56 10.98
N ASP A 996 -17.33 -16.84 12.25
CA ASP A 996 -17.11 -18.15 12.85
C ASP A 996 -18.40 -19.00 12.92
N ASP A 997 -19.56 -18.51 12.47
CA ASP A 997 -20.80 -19.27 12.59
C ASP A 997 -20.76 -20.56 11.75
N GLU A 998 -21.25 -21.67 12.30
CA GLU A 998 -21.29 -22.96 11.59
C GLU A 998 -22.02 -22.90 10.23
N ASP A 999 -23.03 -22.02 10.10
CA ASP A 999 -23.82 -21.81 8.87
C ASP A 999 -23.26 -20.72 7.93
N ALA A 1000 -22.24 -19.97 8.35
CA ALA A 1000 -21.68 -18.83 7.60
C ALA A 1000 -20.14 -18.74 7.63
N SER A 1001 -19.44 -19.81 8.01
CA SER A 1001 -17.98 -19.88 8.07
C SER A 1001 -17.38 -20.52 6.82
N ASN A 1002 -16.20 -20.03 6.42
CA ASN A 1002 -15.35 -20.65 5.40
C ASN A 1002 -14.47 -21.80 5.93
N ARG A 1003 -14.56 -22.10 7.23
CA ARG A 1003 -13.81 -23.17 7.94
C ARG A 1003 -12.29 -23.00 8.00
N ASP A 1004 -11.76 -21.82 7.65
CA ASP A 1004 -10.35 -21.50 7.90
C ASP A 1004 -10.05 -21.46 9.41
N MET A 1005 -11.03 -20.99 10.19
CA MET A 1005 -11.03 -21.05 11.66
C MET A 1005 -12.05 -22.09 12.14
N PRO A 1006 -11.87 -22.68 13.34
CA PRO A 1006 -12.84 -23.64 13.88
C PRO A 1006 -14.25 -23.04 13.97
N PRO A 1007 -15.26 -23.61 13.30
CA PRO A 1007 -16.61 -23.08 13.34
C PRO A 1007 -17.20 -23.20 14.74
N LYS A 1008 -17.94 -22.18 15.15
CA LYS A 1008 -18.61 -22.05 16.43
C LYS A 1008 -20.11 -22.27 16.25
N LYS A 1009 -20.70 -22.98 17.21
CA LYS A 1009 -22.17 -23.14 17.27
C LYS A 1009 -22.80 -21.80 17.61
N GLY A 1010 -23.91 -21.52 16.94
CA GLY A 1010 -24.66 -20.28 17.11
C GLY A 1010 -24.85 -19.57 15.79
N ARG A 1011 -25.75 -18.60 15.80
CA ARG A 1011 -26.04 -17.74 14.66
C ARG A 1011 -25.88 -16.31 15.13
N HIS A 1012 -24.86 -15.62 14.67
CA HIS A 1012 -24.53 -14.27 15.08
C HIS A 1012 -24.73 -13.25 13.97
N VAL A 1013 -25.12 -12.05 14.37
CA VAL A 1013 -25.10 -10.84 13.54
C VAL A 1013 -24.07 -9.88 14.11
N ILE A 1014 -23.23 -9.32 13.25
CA ILE A 1014 -22.29 -8.25 13.59
C ILE A 1014 -22.90 -6.94 13.12
N VAL A 1015 -23.00 -5.97 14.03
CA VAL A 1015 -23.45 -4.60 13.75
C VAL A 1015 -22.32 -3.65 14.11
N ARG A 1016 -21.84 -2.87 13.13
CA ARG A 1016 -20.79 -1.87 13.33
C ARG A 1016 -21.39 -0.47 13.30
N VAL A 1017 -21.10 0.30 14.32
CA VAL A 1017 -21.62 1.65 14.53
C VAL A 1017 -20.47 2.59 14.82
N TYR A 1018 -20.54 3.82 14.33
CA TYR A 1018 -19.58 4.87 14.68
C TYR A 1018 -20.24 6.22 14.93
N ASP A 1019 -19.56 7.06 15.72
CA ASP A 1019 -19.89 8.48 15.83
C ASP A 1019 -19.23 9.26 14.69
N SER A 1020 -20.04 9.94 13.88
CA SER A 1020 -19.55 10.62 12.67
C SER A 1020 -19.12 12.08 12.89
N LEU A 1021 -19.49 12.71 14.01
CA LEU A 1021 -19.33 14.17 14.22
C LEU A 1021 -18.32 14.55 15.31
N GLY A 1022 -17.85 13.60 16.12
CA GLY A 1022 -16.84 13.84 17.15
C GLY A 1022 -17.40 14.19 18.53
N GLY A 1023 -18.54 13.61 18.91
CA GLY A 1023 -19.21 13.84 20.19
C GLY A 1023 -19.56 12.54 20.94
N LEU A 1024 -19.75 12.64 22.26
CA LEU A 1024 -20.34 11.55 23.03
C LEU A 1024 -21.77 11.33 22.53
N SER A 1025 -22.05 10.13 22.03
CA SER A 1025 -23.29 9.81 21.35
C SER A 1025 -23.95 8.60 21.99
N ARG A 1026 -25.26 8.68 22.20
CA ARG A 1026 -26.10 7.59 22.74
C ARG A 1026 -27.21 7.24 21.78
N GLY A 1027 -27.59 5.99 21.72
CA GLY A 1027 -28.73 5.54 20.94
C GLY A 1027 -29.05 4.09 21.18
N THR A 1028 -30.02 3.58 20.44
CA THR A 1028 -30.49 2.21 20.57
C THR A 1028 -30.53 1.56 19.19
N ILE A 1029 -29.87 0.41 19.06
CA ILE A 1029 -29.93 -0.44 17.87
C ILE A 1029 -31.20 -1.28 17.97
N LYS A 1030 -32.20 -0.95 17.16
CA LYS A 1030 -33.49 -1.64 17.09
C LYS A 1030 -33.33 -3.06 16.54
N MET A 1031 -33.96 -4.06 17.17
CA MET A 1031 -33.89 -5.46 16.70
C MET A 1031 -34.99 -5.81 15.68
N GLY A 1032 -36.00 -4.95 15.51
CA GLY A 1032 -37.17 -5.25 14.68
C GLY A 1032 -37.86 -6.54 15.17
N PRO A 1033 -38.28 -7.45 14.27
CA PRO A 1033 -38.89 -8.72 14.66
C PRO A 1033 -37.86 -9.79 15.05
N VAL A 1034 -36.56 -9.46 15.06
CA VAL A 1034 -35.48 -10.43 15.28
C VAL A 1034 -35.30 -10.70 16.78
N LYS A 1035 -35.36 -11.97 17.17
CA LYS A 1035 -35.10 -12.40 18.55
C LYS A 1035 -33.60 -12.55 18.77
N VAL A 1036 -33.05 -11.71 19.64
CA VAL A 1036 -31.64 -11.78 20.08
C VAL A 1036 -31.59 -12.31 21.50
N LYS A 1037 -30.80 -13.36 21.72
CA LYS A 1037 -30.63 -14.03 23.01
C LYS A 1037 -29.58 -13.34 23.88
N LYS A 1038 -28.48 -12.91 23.27
CA LYS A 1038 -27.35 -12.25 23.94
C LYS A 1038 -26.65 -11.29 22.98
N ALA A 1039 -26.01 -10.27 23.53
CA ALA A 1039 -25.23 -9.30 22.77
C ALA A 1039 -23.89 -9.06 23.46
N TRP A 1040 -22.84 -8.79 22.67
CA TRP A 1040 -21.53 -8.38 23.18
C TRP A 1040 -21.02 -7.19 22.40
N LYS A 1041 -20.32 -6.27 23.05
CA LYS A 1041 -19.35 -5.41 22.38
C LYS A 1041 -18.16 -6.27 21.99
N CYS A 1042 -17.72 -6.18 20.74
CA CYS A 1042 -16.61 -6.93 20.19
C CYS A 1042 -15.62 -5.99 19.49
N ASN A 1043 -14.41 -6.49 19.25
CA ASN A 1043 -13.45 -5.80 18.40
C ASN A 1043 -13.80 -5.99 16.90
N VAL A 1044 -13.01 -5.43 15.98
CA VAL A 1044 -13.31 -5.56 14.54
C VAL A 1044 -13.02 -6.94 13.96
N LEU A 1045 -12.31 -7.79 14.72
CA LEU A 1045 -12.09 -9.21 14.41
C LEU A 1045 -13.16 -10.13 15.02
N GLU A 1046 -14.19 -9.55 15.62
CA GLU A 1046 -15.36 -10.23 16.21
C GLU A 1046 -15.08 -11.03 17.49
N ASP A 1047 -13.97 -10.74 18.17
CA ASP A 1047 -13.68 -11.24 19.51
C ASP A 1047 -14.57 -10.53 20.53
N ALA A 1048 -15.32 -11.28 21.32
CA ALA A 1048 -16.20 -10.72 22.34
C ALA A 1048 -15.38 -10.11 23.49
N LEU A 1049 -15.72 -8.88 23.89
CA LEU A 1049 -15.04 -8.13 24.95
C LEU A 1049 -15.94 -7.97 26.17
N GLU A 1050 -17.15 -7.44 25.98
CA GLU A 1050 -18.09 -7.09 27.06
C GLU A 1050 -19.49 -7.58 26.71
N GLU A 1051 -20.17 -8.29 27.62
CA GLU A 1051 -21.57 -8.68 27.44
C GLU A 1051 -22.49 -7.48 27.69
N MET A 1052 -23.36 -7.20 26.73
CA MET A 1052 -24.27 -6.06 26.76
C MET A 1052 -25.67 -6.48 27.17
N LYS A 1053 -26.38 -5.58 27.86
CA LYS A 1053 -27.80 -5.78 28.18
C LYS A 1053 -28.66 -5.37 26.98
N ILE A 1054 -29.62 -6.22 26.62
CA ILE A 1054 -30.63 -5.92 25.60
C ILE A 1054 -31.82 -5.32 26.35
N GLY A 1055 -32.17 -4.08 26.02
CA GLY A 1055 -33.35 -3.39 26.52
C GLY A 1055 -34.62 -3.77 25.77
N ASP A 1056 -35.75 -3.19 26.18
CA ASP A 1056 -37.07 -3.50 25.60
C ASP A 1056 -37.19 -3.04 24.13
N GLU A 1057 -36.52 -1.95 23.76
CA GLU A 1057 -36.57 -1.37 22.40
C GLU A 1057 -35.40 -1.81 21.50
N GLY A 1058 -34.37 -2.45 22.07
CA GLY A 1058 -33.18 -2.87 21.34
C GLY A 1058 -31.93 -2.93 22.21
N LEU A 1059 -30.77 -2.77 21.57
CA LEU A 1059 -29.47 -2.71 22.26
C LEU A 1059 -29.06 -1.26 22.47
N ASP A 1060 -29.03 -0.81 23.72
CA ASP A 1060 -28.56 0.53 24.08
C ASP A 1060 -27.04 0.63 23.95
N ILE A 1061 -26.58 1.70 23.32
CA ILE A 1061 -25.17 1.95 23.03
C ILE A 1061 -24.76 3.38 23.42
N GLU A 1062 -23.52 3.50 23.88
CA GLU A 1062 -22.84 4.77 24.11
C GLU A 1062 -21.46 4.72 23.45
N LEU A 1063 -21.18 5.72 22.61
CA LEU A 1063 -19.94 5.87 21.87
C LEU A 1063 -19.26 7.18 22.25
N ARG A 1064 -17.95 7.14 22.48
CA ARG A 1064 -17.10 8.33 22.59
C ARG A 1064 -17.05 9.06 21.24
N ALA A 1065 -16.50 10.28 21.25
CA ALA A 1065 -16.21 11.04 20.04
C ALA A 1065 -15.42 10.20 19.04
N PHE A 1066 -15.94 10.07 17.81
CA PHE A 1066 -15.36 9.26 16.74
C PHE A 1066 -15.09 7.79 17.10
N GLU A 1067 -15.77 7.23 18.11
CA GLU A 1067 -15.60 5.82 18.44
C GLU A 1067 -16.17 4.92 17.33
N VAL A 1068 -15.40 3.94 16.87
CA VAL A 1068 -15.90 2.82 16.06
C VAL A 1068 -16.14 1.64 16.99
N ALA A 1069 -17.40 1.19 17.08
CA ALA A 1069 -17.82 0.09 17.93
C ALA A 1069 -18.43 -1.03 17.08
N SER A 1070 -18.11 -2.29 17.41
CA SER A 1070 -18.75 -3.47 16.82
C SER A 1070 -19.52 -4.23 17.89
N TYR A 1071 -20.70 -4.74 17.53
CA TYR A 1071 -21.57 -5.50 18.41
C TYR A 1071 -21.89 -6.86 17.78
N LYS A 1072 -21.70 -7.93 18.55
CA LYS A 1072 -21.98 -9.32 18.17
C LYS A 1072 -23.25 -9.79 18.84
N LEU A 1073 -24.27 -10.12 18.05
CA LEU A 1073 -25.62 -10.43 18.51
C LEU A 1073 -25.92 -11.91 18.25
N LEU A 1074 -26.08 -12.72 19.30
CA LEU A 1074 -26.49 -14.12 19.18
C LEU A 1074 -28.01 -14.19 19.00
N LEU A 1075 -28.44 -14.74 17.88
CA LEU A 1075 -29.85 -14.98 17.57
C LEU A 1075 -30.43 -16.14 18.42
N ALA A 1076 -31.74 -16.09 18.63
CA ALA A 1076 -32.49 -17.05 19.46
C ALA A 1076 -32.72 -18.42 18.80
#